data_AF-A0A7X8ITH8-F1
#
_entry.id   AF-A0A7X8ITH8-F1
#
_cell.length_a   1.000
_cell.length_b   1.000
_cell.length_c   1.000
_cell.angle_alpha   90.00
_cell.angle_beta   90.00
_cell.angle_gamma   90.00
#
_symmetry.space_group_name_H-M   'P 1'
#
loop_
_entity.id
_entity.type
_entity.pdbx_description
1 polymer ?
#
loop_
_entity_poly.entity_id
_entity_poly.type
_entity_poly.pdbx_seq_one_letter_code
_entity_poly.pdbx_strand_id
1 'polypeptide(L)'
;MQNRQEQAWAPHHASLYAIGNGHIGTRACAHELKRGIAGTFINGFYDLRPFTHAEWAYGYPAEREQMVQIPEPLVLSIQLDGEPVDPAQVKDWEESLDIRSGIYKRSYRVQNARIQIEKIVSFVHKELLALRVEVAYPGEIALGIRTGTPKTGQEERQDPRVEDERVPLEPLPPVETPPWTAYRWQTLPSKKPLSIALRGGGTRTGAGHLTTEAFAVVRTEDNGTDPLLKPAQMTFSDCAKEQRAFVEAFWADITLQAENEEANEALRWSLFQLLQSAGTDGASNIAAKGLTGEGYGGHTFWDTEMYMLPVFQQFAPETAQALLTYRYRMLPAARKRARELGHKKGAAYPWRTIAGRESSGYVPAGTAQYHLHADIAWSFIRHWLLTKDTEFLFAQAAEVVIETARIFLAIGNFTETGFHIHGVTGPDEYTAHISDNYFTNRLARHNLLWAKKIVGILQKKDPARTENLLQRLDASEEELARMQRAGEDMVLLFDHKRGIRKQDDSFLEKPEWPFDETPASMYPLLLHVHPLTIYRHQVLKQADTVLCNVLFPEGPVSVRVRDYEYYESRTTHDSSLSACAHAMAAAQIGKWDEAEKHLQESLLLDRHNTHNNTEHGLHMANLGGTLLTVTRGFGGLRFSEEGFSLSPAACPTLGAYAFSFWWEGRKIEVAVEEKIRIHSPDASSIPFRLYGEWQELHGKAVFPLRNARTKAVLFDMDGVLTDTAPLHYAAWKQLAEEELHFHLPAEYQQKLAGVSRRKALQAVLEYGKRENRFTEEEQIRLTTIKNEYYQEKIRSFTPDDLFPGARKLLEELREKGVKTALVSASRNAQTLVEKLQIGHLFDAVAHPDHAGRPKPAPDPFLHAAALLGVLPVNCVGVEDAEAGIQSIRAAGMWELGIGDKETLGTLHAVPHIRYAAPLLNDWLEGKTWQM
;
A
#
# COMPACT_ATOMS: atom_id res chain seq x y z
N MET A 1 27.10 -14.27 21.42
CA MET A 1 26.58 -13.50 22.58
C MET A 1 27.00 -12.02 22.52
N GLN A 2 28.27 -11.67 22.29
CA GLN A 2 28.73 -10.28 22.09
C GLN A 2 27.87 -9.46 21.08
N ASN A 3 27.49 -10.08 19.96
CA ASN A 3 26.68 -9.45 18.91
C ASN A 3 25.24 -9.04 19.37
N ARG A 4 24.61 -9.78 20.31
CA ARG A 4 23.24 -9.45 20.77
C ARG A 4 23.20 -8.25 21.72
N GLN A 5 24.24 -8.07 22.54
CA GLN A 5 24.33 -6.96 23.49
C GLN A 5 24.68 -5.65 22.79
N GLU A 6 25.57 -5.69 21.80
CA GLU A 6 25.89 -4.52 20.96
C GLU A 6 24.69 -4.08 20.11
N GLN A 7 23.93 -5.04 19.55
CA GLN A 7 22.65 -4.75 18.90
C GLN A 7 21.65 -4.11 19.87
N ALA A 8 21.49 -4.65 21.08
CA ALA A 8 20.58 -4.12 22.10
C ALA A 8 20.87 -2.68 22.53
N TRP A 9 22.10 -2.18 22.30
CA TRP A 9 22.48 -0.81 22.63
C TRP A 9 22.35 0.16 21.45
N ALA A 10 21.99 -0.33 20.27
CA ALA A 10 21.77 0.51 19.11
C ALA A 10 20.59 1.48 19.35
N PRO A 11 20.69 2.75 18.94
CA PRO A 11 19.66 3.76 19.22
C PRO A 11 18.22 3.40 18.79
N HIS A 12 18.08 2.64 17.71
CA HIS A 12 16.79 2.23 17.15
C HIS A 12 16.06 1.17 18.00
N HIS A 13 16.76 0.40 18.83
CA HIS A 13 16.13 -0.58 19.74
C HIS A 13 15.14 0.08 20.70
N ALA A 14 15.43 1.30 21.15
CA ALA A 14 14.53 2.05 22.03
C ALA A 14 13.16 2.34 21.38
N SER A 15 13.09 2.39 20.04
CA SER A 15 11.84 2.49 19.28
C SER A 15 11.15 1.14 19.10
N LEU A 16 11.90 0.07 18.83
CA LEU A 16 11.34 -1.29 18.62
C LEU A 16 10.54 -1.80 19.82
N TYR A 17 11.02 -1.49 21.03
CA TYR A 17 10.41 -1.88 22.30
C TYR A 17 9.63 -0.73 22.97
N ALA A 18 9.36 0.36 22.25
CA ALA A 18 8.53 1.44 22.79
C ALA A 18 7.17 0.90 23.24
N ILE A 19 6.70 1.41 24.37
CA ILE A 19 5.39 1.08 24.94
C ILE A 19 4.49 2.30 24.99
N GLY A 20 3.20 2.10 24.76
CA GLY A 20 2.21 3.18 24.74
C GLY A 20 0.78 2.67 24.79
N ASN A 21 -0.17 3.60 24.86
CA ASN A 21 -1.59 3.28 25.03
C ASN A 21 -2.55 4.16 24.20
N GLY A 22 -2.01 4.85 23.19
CA GLY A 22 -2.72 5.84 22.38
C GLY A 22 -2.74 7.26 22.95
N HIS A 23 -2.55 7.41 24.27
CA HIS A 23 -2.48 8.69 24.97
C HIS A 23 -1.05 9.07 25.36
N ILE A 24 -0.29 8.13 25.91
CA ILE A 24 1.12 8.28 26.28
C ILE A 24 1.93 7.20 25.58
N GLY A 25 3.14 7.55 25.13
CA GLY A 25 4.15 6.59 24.71
C GLY A 25 5.51 6.93 25.29
N THR A 26 6.28 5.90 25.61
CA THR A 26 7.65 6.03 26.12
C THR A 26 8.57 5.01 25.46
N ARG A 27 9.79 5.44 25.14
CA ARG A 27 10.83 4.61 24.52
C ARG A 27 11.45 3.67 25.55
N ALA A 28 11.95 2.52 25.09
CA ALA A 28 12.61 1.52 25.93
C ALA A 28 14.06 1.93 26.31
N CYS A 29 14.22 3.04 27.04
CA CYS A 29 15.52 3.48 27.53
C CYS A 29 15.97 2.68 28.77
N ALA A 30 17.27 2.40 28.87
CA ALA A 30 17.93 1.84 30.06
C ALA A 30 18.58 2.96 30.86
N HIS A 31 17.76 3.73 31.59
CA HIS A 31 18.18 4.87 32.42
C HIS A 31 19.29 4.53 33.40
N GLU A 32 19.21 3.35 34.02
CA GLU A 32 20.16 2.85 35.01
C GLU A 32 21.53 2.51 34.44
N LEU A 33 21.60 2.29 33.12
CA LEU A 33 22.83 2.03 32.38
C LEU A 33 23.26 3.20 31.49
N LYS A 34 22.46 4.28 31.43
CA LYS A 34 22.62 5.39 30.48
C LYS A 34 22.72 4.92 29.02
N ARG A 35 21.89 3.93 28.64
CA ARG A 35 21.84 3.37 27.27
C ARG A 35 20.47 3.57 26.61
N GLY A 36 20.48 3.75 25.29
CA GLY A 36 19.30 4.01 24.47
C GLY A 36 18.90 5.50 24.42
N ILE A 37 17.96 5.83 23.53
CA ILE A 37 17.41 7.18 23.40
C ILE A 37 16.13 7.29 24.23
N ALA A 38 16.15 8.13 25.27
CA ALA A 38 14.98 8.48 26.06
C ALA A 38 14.01 9.42 25.31
N GLY A 39 12.72 9.16 25.45
CA GLY A 39 11.64 9.92 24.84
C GLY A 39 10.30 9.48 25.39
N THR A 40 9.55 10.41 25.99
CA THR A 40 8.18 10.21 26.44
C THR A 40 7.31 11.32 25.89
N PHE A 41 6.14 10.96 25.38
CA PHE A 41 5.26 11.84 24.61
C PHE A 41 3.81 11.64 25.04
N ILE A 42 3.02 12.73 25.00
CA ILE A 42 1.57 12.71 25.18
C ILE A 42 0.93 13.04 23.83
N ASN A 43 0.06 12.18 23.34
CA ASN A 43 -0.61 12.36 22.07
C ASN A 43 -1.50 13.61 22.09
N GLY A 44 -1.36 14.47 21.08
CA GLY A 44 -2.05 15.75 21.05
C GLY A 44 -1.51 16.83 22.01
N PHE A 45 -0.47 16.57 22.80
CA PHE A 45 0.18 17.59 23.62
C PHE A 45 1.35 18.24 22.85
N TYR A 46 1.12 19.46 22.40
CA TYR A 46 2.05 20.21 21.57
C TYR A 46 2.13 21.67 22.03
N ASP A 47 3.14 22.39 21.56
CA ASP A 47 3.14 23.85 21.59
C ASP A 47 3.66 24.43 20.26
N LEU A 48 3.58 25.76 20.14
CA LEU A 48 3.90 26.48 18.91
C LEU A 48 5.39 26.80 18.84
N ARG A 49 5.95 26.65 17.64
CA ARG A 49 7.32 27.06 17.30
C ARG A 49 7.29 28.01 16.10
N PRO A 50 8.04 29.11 16.12
CA PRO A 50 8.09 30.03 14.99
C PRO A 50 8.75 29.34 13.79
N PHE A 51 8.23 29.61 12.60
CA PHE A 51 8.94 29.37 11.35
C PHE A 51 9.83 30.55 11.01
N THR A 52 11.03 30.26 10.48
CA THR A 52 11.85 31.27 9.83
C THR A 52 11.82 30.99 8.34
N HIS A 53 11.15 31.85 7.58
CA HIS A 53 11.14 31.79 6.13
C HIS A 53 12.15 32.80 5.58
N ALA A 54 12.95 32.39 4.60
CA ALA A 54 13.88 33.30 3.91
C ALA A 54 13.11 34.41 3.18
N GLU A 55 11.96 34.06 2.60
CA GLU A 55 11.00 35.00 2.00
C GLU A 55 9.59 34.66 2.48
N TRP A 56 8.83 35.69 2.87
CA TRP A 56 7.45 35.52 3.33
C TRP A 56 6.47 35.55 2.16
N ALA A 57 5.54 34.59 2.13
CA ALA A 57 4.41 34.56 1.20
C ALA A 57 3.09 34.39 1.94
N TYR A 58 2.01 34.96 1.39
CA TYR A 58 0.68 34.86 2.00
C TYR A 58 0.24 33.39 2.12
N GLY A 59 -0.33 33.03 3.27
CA GLY A 59 -0.75 31.66 3.56
C GLY A 59 0.38 30.73 4.01
N TYR A 60 1.63 31.17 4.08
CA TYR A 60 2.69 30.39 4.73
C TYR A 60 2.44 30.35 6.24
N PRO A 61 2.65 29.21 6.91
CA PRO A 61 2.51 29.15 8.35
C PRO A 61 3.61 29.99 9.02
N ALA A 62 3.22 30.92 9.89
CA ALA A 62 4.16 31.68 10.73
C ALA A 62 4.69 30.84 11.90
N GLU A 63 3.93 29.83 12.32
CA GLU A 63 4.25 28.95 13.44
C GLU A 63 3.87 27.51 13.05
N ARG A 64 4.61 26.53 13.57
CA ARG A 64 4.28 25.11 13.52
C ARG A 64 3.83 24.60 14.88
N GLU A 65 2.98 23.60 14.86
CA GLU A 65 2.71 22.76 16.02
C GLU A 65 3.92 21.83 16.23
N GLN A 66 4.32 21.58 17.46
CA GLN A 66 5.44 20.68 17.77
C GLN A 66 5.09 19.87 19.01
N MET A 67 5.06 18.55 18.88
CA MET A 67 4.82 17.65 20.02
C MET A 67 5.89 17.86 21.09
N VAL A 68 5.47 17.89 22.35
CA VAL A 68 6.36 18.13 23.49
C VAL A 68 6.94 16.81 23.98
N GLN A 69 8.27 16.68 23.97
CA GLN A 69 8.94 15.64 24.76
C GLN A 69 8.84 16.01 26.25
N ILE A 70 8.11 15.23 27.02
CA ILE A 70 7.96 15.46 28.46
C ILE A 70 9.15 14.87 29.24
N PRO A 71 9.40 15.32 30.48
CA PRO A 71 10.37 14.67 31.36
C PRO A 71 10.01 13.20 31.56
N GLU A 72 11.01 12.33 31.57
CA GLU A 72 10.83 10.89 31.77
C GLU A 72 10.11 10.61 33.10
N PRO A 73 8.90 10.02 33.09
CA PRO A 73 8.11 9.89 34.31
C PRO A 73 8.75 8.97 35.37
N LEU A 74 9.51 7.97 34.93
CA LEU A 74 10.11 6.93 35.78
C LEU A 74 11.58 6.67 35.39
N VAL A 75 12.50 7.46 35.97
CA VAL A 75 13.95 7.31 35.82
C VAL A 75 14.49 6.44 36.95
N LEU A 76 15.09 5.31 36.60
CA LEU A 76 15.69 4.35 37.52
C LEU A 76 17.21 4.57 37.64
N SER A 77 17.74 4.46 38.85
CA SER A 77 19.17 4.29 39.13
C SER A 77 19.38 3.09 40.05
N ILE A 78 20.42 2.30 39.76
CA ILE A 78 20.81 1.14 40.58
C ILE A 78 22.27 1.32 40.98
N GLN A 79 22.55 1.15 42.27
CA GLN A 79 23.91 1.05 42.79
C GLN A 79 24.09 -0.26 43.57
N LEU A 80 25.26 -0.87 43.43
CA LEU A 80 25.71 -2.05 44.15
C LEU A 80 26.96 -1.68 44.94
N ASP A 81 26.94 -1.89 46.26
CA ASP A 81 28.02 -1.50 47.18
C ASP A 81 28.46 -0.02 47.02
N GLY A 82 27.48 0.86 46.80
CA GLY A 82 27.69 2.31 46.62
C GLY A 82 28.07 2.75 45.20
N GLU A 83 28.36 1.83 44.30
CA GLU A 83 28.79 2.14 42.92
C GLU A 83 27.64 1.94 41.91
N PRO A 84 27.44 2.88 40.95
CA PRO A 84 26.51 2.68 39.85
C PRO A 84 26.80 1.43 39.04
N VAL A 85 25.76 0.77 38.55
CA VAL A 85 25.92 -0.38 37.65
C VAL A 85 26.70 0.01 36.39
N ASP A 86 27.82 -0.66 36.15
CA ASP A 86 28.67 -0.44 34.99
C ASP A 86 28.12 -1.19 33.75
N PRO A 87 27.72 -0.49 32.66
CA PRO A 87 27.23 -1.14 31.46
C PRO A 87 28.25 -2.09 30.82
N ALA A 88 29.56 -1.87 31.00
CA ALA A 88 30.60 -2.75 30.46
C ALA A 88 30.64 -4.13 31.14
N GLN A 89 30.06 -4.26 32.33
CA GLN A 89 30.03 -5.51 33.11
C GLN A 89 28.73 -6.30 32.94
N VAL A 90 27.78 -5.77 32.18
CA VAL A 90 26.48 -6.40 31.91
C VAL A 90 26.67 -7.69 31.11
N LYS A 91 26.01 -8.74 31.55
CA LYS A 91 25.93 -10.08 30.92
C LYS A 91 24.48 -10.56 30.90
N ASP A 92 24.20 -11.59 30.10
CA ASP A 92 22.88 -12.24 30.04
C ASP A 92 21.73 -11.24 29.80
N TRP A 93 21.94 -10.25 28.92
CA TRP A 93 20.92 -9.26 28.58
C TRP A 93 19.75 -9.91 27.84
N GLU A 94 18.55 -9.71 28.38
CA GLU A 94 17.28 -10.08 27.77
C GLU A 94 16.31 -8.90 27.84
N GLU A 95 15.66 -8.62 26.71
CA GLU A 95 14.67 -7.56 26.57
C GLU A 95 13.50 -8.08 25.74
N SER A 96 12.27 -7.82 26.18
CA SER A 96 11.06 -8.32 25.52
C SER A 96 9.88 -7.37 25.70
N LEU A 97 9.03 -7.30 24.68
CA LEU A 97 7.71 -6.70 24.74
C LEU A 97 6.69 -7.81 24.49
N ASP A 98 5.96 -8.22 25.53
CA ASP A 98 4.94 -9.26 25.38
C ASP A 98 3.65 -8.66 24.83
N ILE A 99 3.45 -8.76 23.51
CA ILE A 99 2.28 -8.20 22.80
C ILE A 99 0.94 -8.83 23.22
N ARG A 100 0.95 -9.91 24.01
CA ARG A 100 -0.27 -10.53 24.57
C ARG A 100 -0.68 -9.92 25.91
N SER A 101 0.26 -9.28 26.61
CA SER A 101 -0.01 -8.62 27.88
C SER A 101 0.27 -7.12 27.86
N GLY A 102 0.96 -6.60 26.84
CA GLY A 102 1.39 -5.20 26.76
C GLY A 102 2.38 -4.80 27.84
N ILE A 103 3.18 -5.75 28.34
CA ILE A 103 4.17 -5.54 29.39
C ILE A 103 5.57 -5.61 28.78
N TYR A 104 6.36 -4.55 28.99
CA TYR A 104 7.78 -4.54 28.68
C TYR A 104 8.57 -5.16 29.83
N LYS A 105 9.57 -5.97 29.49
CA LYS A 105 10.46 -6.62 30.45
C LYS A 105 11.91 -6.53 30.01
N ARG A 106 12.79 -6.33 30.99
CA ARG A 106 14.23 -6.38 30.82
C ARG A 106 14.86 -7.14 31.98
N SER A 107 15.85 -7.97 31.68
CA SER A 107 16.68 -8.59 32.71
C SER A 107 18.12 -8.71 32.27
N TYR A 108 19.03 -8.68 33.24
CA TYR A 108 20.46 -8.87 33.01
C TYR A 108 21.17 -9.24 34.30
N ARG A 109 22.43 -9.66 34.16
CA ARG A 109 23.36 -9.85 35.28
C ARG A 109 24.48 -8.82 35.21
N VAL A 110 24.94 -8.40 36.38
CA VAL A 110 26.12 -7.54 36.52
C VAL A 110 26.79 -7.87 37.85
N GLN A 111 28.11 -8.07 37.85
CA GLN A 111 28.80 -8.67 39.00
C GLN A 111 28.12 -10.00 39.41
N ASN A 112 27.72 -10.13 40.68
CA ASN A 112 26.91 -11.25 41.21
C ASN A 112 25.42 -10.88 41.36
N ALA A 113 24.98 -9.75 40.81
CA ALA A 113 23.60 -9.30 40.88
C ALA A 113 22.77 -9.84 39.71
N ARG A 114 21.50 -10.18 39.98
CA ARG A 114 20.47 -10.40 38.96
C ARG A 114 19.46 -9.26 39.06
N ILE A 115 19.22 -8.57 37.95
CA ILE A 115 18.31 -7.42 37.87
C ILE A 115 17.16 -7.77 36.92
N GLN A 116 15.94 -7.50 37.35
CA GLN A 116 14.72 -7.61 36.56
C GLN A 116 13.91 -6.33 36.64
N ILE A 117 13.44 -5.85 35.49
CA ILE A 117 12.71 -4.60 35.35
C ILE A 117 11.49 -4.86 34.47
N GLU A 118 10.33 -4.42 34.91
CA GLU A 118 9.10 -4.47 34.13
C GLU A 118 8.41 -3.11 34.10
N LYS A 119 7.84 -2.75 32.96
CA LYS A 119 7.15 -1.47 32.75
C LYS A 119 5.80 -1.67 32.08
N ILE A 120 4.85 -0.81 32.46
CA ILE A 120 3.50 -0.73 31.90
C ILE A 120 3.18 0.73 31.60
N VAL A 121 2.61 0.99 30.43
CA VAL A 121 1.81 2.18 30.13
C VAL A 121 0.37 1.69 29.98
N SER A 122 -0.50 2.09 30.92
CA SER A 122 -1.79 1.40 31.11
C SER A 122 -2.79 1.71 30.01
N PHE A 123 -3.37 0.69 29.37
CA PHE A 123 -4.48 0.89 28.43
C PHE A 123 -5.79 1.30 29.08
N VAL A 124 -5.96 1.01 30.38
CA VAL A 124 -7.19 1.28 31.16
C VAL A 124 -7.13 2.65 31.83
N HIS A 125 -5.99 2.97 32.45
CA HIS A 125 -5.73 4.27 33.07
C HIS A 125 -4.76 5.03 32.18
N LYS A 126 -5.28 5.78 31.21
CA LYS A 126 -4.50 6.33 30.09
C LYS A 126 -3.33 7.21 30.54
N GLU A 127 -3.41 7.83 31.71
CA GLU A 127 -2.40 8.70 32.30
C GLU A 127 -1.33 7.97 33.12
N LEU A 128 -1.49 6.66 33.38
CA LEU A 128 -0.69 5.89 34.34
C LEU A 128 0.44 5.10 33.68
N LEU A 129 1.64 5.26 34.23
CA LEU A 129 2.79 4.39 34.02
C LEU A 129 3.15 3.68 35.33
N ALA A 130 3.57 2.42 35.22
CA ALA A 130 4.04 1.63 36.36
C ALA A 130 5.38 0.97 36.06
N LEU A 131 6.24 0.89 37.08
CA LEU A 131 7.57 0.28 37.04
C LEU A 131 7.69 -0.67 38.22
N ARG A 132 8.17 -1.89 37.96
CA ARG A 132 8.60 -2.86 38.98
C ARG A 132 10.06 -3.21 38.76
N VAL A 133 10.85 -3.18 39.83
CA VAL A 133 12.27 -3.52 39.79
C VAL A 133 12.57 -4.53 40.91
N GLU A 134 13.29 -5.57 40.56
CA GLU A 134 13.75 -6.62 41.46
C GLU A 134 15.26 -6.81 41.29
N VAL A 135 16.00 -6.71 42.38
CA VAL A 135 17.45 -6.91 42.41
C VAL A 135 17.79 -7.96 43.45
N ALA A 136 18.44 -9.03 43.04
CA ALA A 136 19.03 -10.03 43.92
C ALA A 136 20.55 -9.87 43.89
N TYR A 137 21.14 -9.47 45.02
CA TYR A 137 22.58 -9.24 45.17
C TYR A 137 22.99 -9.45 46.63
N PRO A 138 24.08 -10.20 46.93
CA PRO A 138 24.49 -10.49 48.31
C PRO A 138 24.99 -9.26 49.09
N GLY A 139 25.49 -8.23 48.40
CA GLY A 139 25.97 -6.99 49.02
C GLY A 139 24.87 -5.94 49.21
N GLU A 140 25.30 -4.68 49.35
CA GLU A 140 24.38 -3.55 49.50
C GLU A 140 23.76 -3.17 48.15
N ILE A 141 22.45 -2.94 48.16
CA ILE A 141 21.66 -2.51 47.00
C ILE A 141 21.07 -1.14 47.32
N ALA A 142 21.22 -0.18 46.41
CA ALA A 142 20.45 1.06 46.43
C ALA A 142 19.67 1.24 45.12
N LEU A 143 18.35 1.41 45.24
CA LEU A 143 17.42 1.67 44.13
C LEU A 143 16.83 3.07 44.24
N GLY A 144 17.13 3.92 43.27
CA GLY A 144 16.60 5.27 43.16
C GLY A 144 15.58 5.40 42.04
N ILE A 145 14.41 5.96 42.34
CA ILE A 145 13.39 6.29 41.33
C ILE A 145 12.99 7.75 41.45
N ARG A 146 13.02 8.46 40.33
CA ARG A 146 12.66 9.88 40.24
C ARG A 146 12.05 10.22 38.88
N THR A 147 11.46 11.40 38.79
CA THR A 147 11.14 12.00 37.49
C THR A 147 12.41 12.57 36.85
N GLY A 148 12.47 12.54 35.52
CA GLY A 148 13.52 13.16 34.73
C GLY A 148 13.48 14.69 34.79
N THR A 149 14.49 15.30 34.19
CA THR A 149 14.51 16.74 33.90
C THR A 149 14.13 16.95 32.43
N PRO A 150 13.47 18.06 32.08
CA PRO A 150 13.28 18.42 30.67
C PRO A 150 14.62 18.41 29.93
N LYS A 151 14.65 17.83 28.74
CA LYS A 151 15.80 18.01 27.86
C LYS A 151 15.79 19.45 27.34
N THR A 152 16.94 20.12 27.42
CA THR A 152 17.15 21.46 26.86
C THR A 152 18.16 21.35 25.72
N GLY A 153 17.97 22.13 24.65
CA GLY A 153 18.96 22.27 23.58
C GLY A 153 18.43 22.12 22.15
N GLN A 154 19.18 22.69 21.23
CA GLN A 154 19.19 22.37 19.79
C GLN A 154 20.08 21.14 19.60
N GLU A 155 19.65 20.18 18.79
CA GLU A 155 20.56 19.19 18.22
C GLU A 155 20.76 19.57 16.76
N GLU A 156 21.99 19.88 16.33
CA GLU A 156 22.28 20.07 14.90
C GLU A 156 21.98 18.76 14.18
N ARG A 157 20.91 18.71 13.38
CA ARG A 157 20.57 17.53 12.59
C ARG A 157 20.36 17.95 11.13
N GLN A 158 20.96 17.19 10.21
CA GLN A 158 20.89 17.48 8.77
C GLN A 158 19.68 16.82 8.08
N ASP A 159 18.92 15.99 8.80
CA ASP A 159 17.77 15.26 8.24
C ASP A 159 16.47 16.06 8.37
N PRO A 160 15.83 16.47 7.25
CA PRO A 160 14.59 17.27 7.28
C PRO A 160 13.38 16.53 7.86
N ARG A 161 13.48 15.22 8.10
CA ARG A 161 12.46 14.42 8.77
C ARG A 161 12.46 14.62 10.28
N VAL A 162 13.48 15.28 10.84
CA VAL A 162 13.63 15.52 12.26
C VAL A 162 13.70 17.02 12.54
N GLU A 163 13.02 17.46 13.58
CA GLU A 163 12.91 18.87 13.92
C GLU A 163 14.07 19.29 14.83
N ASP A 164 14.77 20.38 14.49
CA ASP A 164 15.99 20.83 15.17
C ASP A 164 15.75 21.41 16.58
N GLU A 165 14.51 21.79 16.91
CA GLU A 165 14.22 22.49 18.16
C GLU A 165 13.05 21.91 18.98
N ARG A 166 13.38 21.32 20.14
CA ARG A 166 12.39 20.84 21.14
C ARG A 166 11.66 21.98 21.83
N VAL A 167 10.37 21.80 22.14
CA VAL A 167 9.58 22.75 22.93
C VAL A 167 10.16 22.85 24.35
N PRO A 168 10.62 24.02 24.81
CA PRO A 168 11.16 24.17 26.15
C PRO A 168 10.07 24.14 27.23
N LEU A 169 10.40 23.54 28.37
CA LEU A 169 9.55 23.45 29.56
C LEU A 169 10.16 24.26 30.71
N GLU A 170 9.34 25.09 31.33
CA GLU A 170 9.68 25.85 32.53
C GLU A 170 9.21 25.07 33.78
N PRO A 171 10.09 24.77 34.75
CA PRO A 171 9.70 24.07 35.97
C PRO A 171 8.88 24.97 36.90
N LEU A 172 7.87 24.39 37.54
CA LEU A 172 7.06 25.00 38.59
C LEU A 172 7.30 24.28 39.93
N PRO A 173 7.02 24.93 41.08
CA PRO A 173 7.18 24.30 42.38
C PRO A 173 6.39 22.98 42.48
N PRO A 174 7.01 21.89 42.98
CA PRO A 174 6.30 20.63 43.19
C PRO A 174 5.22 20.78 44.26
N VAL A 175 4.21 19.90 44.21
CA VAL A 175 3.14 19.82 45.20
C VAL A 175 3.18 18.45 45.85
N GLU A 176 3.26 18.42 47.18
CA GLU A 176 3.22 17.18 47.94
C GLU A 176 1.76 16.84 48.31
N THR A 177 1.34 15.63 47.97
CA THR A 177 0.02 15.10 48.32
C THR A 177 0.19 13.61 48.62
N PRO A 178 0.68 13.26 49.84
CA PRO A 178 1.04 11.89 50.17
C PRO A 178 -0.06 10.87 49.80
N PRO A 179 0.28 9.73 49.16
CA PRO A 179 1.63 9.20 48.91
C PRO A 179 2.31 9.71 47.62
N TRP A 180 1.81 10.79 47.02
CA TRP A 180 2.28 11.35 45.76
C TRP A 180 3.08 12.64 45.93
N THR A 181 4.03 12.85 45.02
CA THR A 181 4.66 14.15 44.79
C THR A 181 4.45 14.54 43.33
N ALA A 182 3.73 15.65 43.09
CA ALA A 182 3.47 16.18 41.76
C ALA A 182 4.56 17.16 41.34
N TYR A 183 5.40 16.75 40.40
CA TYR A 183 6.36 17.62 39.73
C TYR A 183 5.64 18.34 38.58
N ARG A 184 5.83 19.65 38.47
CA ARG A 184 5.06 20.49 37.54
C ARG A 184 5.95 21.28 36.62
N TRP A 185 5.49 21.46 35.40
CA TRP A 185 6.08 22.29 34.37
C TRP A 185 4.99 23.03 33.62
N GLN A 186 5.39 24.01 32.84
CA GLN A 186 4.57 24.59 31.80
C GLN A 186 5.40 24.77 30.53
N THR A 187 4.77 24.68 29.37
CA THR A 187 5.45 25.01 28.11
C THR A 187 5.85 26.48 28.12
N LEU A 188 7.04 26.82 27.63
CA LEU A 188 7.48 28.20 27.60
C LEU A 188 6.64 29.09 26.66
N PRO A 189 6.28 28.63 25.42
CA PRO A 189 5.57 29.49 24.45
C PRO A 189 4.15 29.87 24.91
N SER A 190 3.31 28.88 25.23
CA SER A 190 1.89 29.11 25.54
C SER A 190 1.51 28.86 27.00
N LYS A 191 2.47 28.56 27.89
CA LYS A 191 2.21 28.28 29.32
C LYS A 191 1.22 27.14 29.56
N LYS A 192 1.22 26.13 28.68
CA LYS A 192 0.37 24.94 28.83
C LYS A 192 0.88 24.11 30.00
N PRO A 193 0.05 23.74 30.98
CA PRO A 193 0.50 23.04 32.17
C PRO A 193 0.83 21.57 31.87
N LEU A 194 1.79 21.03 32.60
CA LEU A 194 2.19 19.63 32.62
C LEU A 194 2.47 19.23 34.07
N SER A 195 1.93 18.10 34.51
CA SER A 195 2.27 17.53 35.82
C SER A 195 2.55 16.04 35.71
N ILE A 196 3.52 15.59 36.51
CA ILE A 196 3.87 14.18 36.71
C ILE A 196 3.81 13.91 38.21
N ALA A 197 2.76 13.23 38.66
CA ALA A 197 2.62 12.78 40.03
C ALA A 197 3.33 11.44 40.21
N LEU A 198 4.33 11.38 41.08
CA LEU A 198 5.14 10.20 41.36
C LEU A 198 4.79 9.60 42.73
N ARG A 199 4.51 8.30 42.77
CA ARG A 199 4.39 7.47 43.98
C ARG A 199 5.49 6.41 43.98
N GLY A 200 6.09 6.17 45.14
CA GLY A 200 7.19 5.21 45.27
C GLY A 200 8.55 5.75 44.81
N GLY A 201 8.67 7.08 44.63
CA GLY A 201 9.93 7.75 44.37
C GLY A 201 10.87 7.81 45.58
N GLY A 202 12.12 8.23 45.34
CA GLY A 202 13.19 8.29 46.34
C GLY A 202 14.17 7.12 46.22
N THR A 203 15.07 7.00 47.19
CA THR A 203 16.08 5.94 47.25
C THR A 203 15.73 4.93 48.33
N ARG A 204 15.76 3.64 47.99
CA ARG A 204 15.59 2.53 48.92
C ARG A 204 16.88 1.71 48.98
N THR A 205 17.31 1.37 50.18
CA THR A 205 18.48 0.52 50.40
C THR A 205 18.07 -0.83 50.98
N GLY A 206 18.87 -1.86 50.70
CA GLY A 206 18.65 -3.22 51.20
C GLY A 206 19.82 -4.14 50.89
N ALA A 207 19.70 -5.42 51.23
CA ALA A 207 20.70 -6.45 50.94
C ALA A 207 20.03 -7.79 50.63
N GLY A 208 20.71 -8.65 49.89
CA GLY A 208 20.23 -9.98 49.49
C GLY A 208 19.19 -9.92 48.36
N HIS A 209 18.02 -9.35 48.64
CA HIS A 209 16.92 -9.21 47.70
C HIS A 209 16.13 -7.92 47.98
N LEU A 210 16.00 -7.05 46.97
CA LEU A 210 15.28 -5.79 47.08
C LEU A 210 14.32 -5.62 45.89
N THR A 211 13.05 -5.41 46.21
CA THR A 211 11.98 -5.15 45.24
C THR A 211 11.35 -3.80 45.50
N THR A 212 11.10 -3.04 44.43
CA THR A 212 10.39 -1.76 44.51
C THR A 212 9.42 -1.59 43.35
N GLU A 213 8.34 -0.88 43.63
CA GLU A 213 7.35 -0.46 42.64
C GLU A 213 7.22 1.06 42.67
N ALA A 214 7.05 1.67 41.49
CA ALA A 214 6.80 3.08 41.35
C ALA A 214 5.78 3.36 40.25
N PHE A 215 5.05 4.45 40.41
CA PHE A 215 3.91 4.81 39.58
C PHE A 215 3.98 6.28 39.25
N ALA A 216 3.73 6.62 37.99
CA ALA A 216 3.65 7.99 37.53
C ALA A 216 2.29 8.24 36.88
N VAL A 217 1.63 9.34 37.26
CA VAL A 217 0.41 9.82 36.60
C VAL A 217 0.74 11.14 35.91
N VAL A 218 0.55 11.19 34.59
CA VAL A 218 0.90 12.33 33.74
C VAL A 218 -0.36 13.08 33.32
N ARG A 219 -0.40 14.40 33.51
CA ARG A 219 -1.56 15.24 33.17
C ARG A 219 -1.16 16.56 32.51
N THR A 220 -2.05 17.10 31.69
CA THR A 220 -1.87 18.38 30.98
C THR A 220 -2.83 19.49 31.45
N GLU A 221 -3.49 19.31 32.61
CA GLU A 221 -4.40 20.28 33.25
C GLU A 221 -3.99 20.52 34.70
N ASP A 222 -4.15 21.76 35.19
CA ASP A 222 -3.88 22.15 36.60
C ASP A 222 -5.19 22.18 37.40
N ASN A 223 -5.77 21.01 37.65
CA ASN A 223 -6.94 20.89 38.50
C ASN A 223 -6.45 20.75 39.95
N GLY A 224 -6.34 21.87 40.66
CA GLY A 224 -5.85 21.99 42.05
C GLY A 224 -6.59 21.19 43.14
N THR A 225 -7.43 20.20 42.78
CA THR A 225 -8.06 19.23 43.67
C THR A 225 -8.21 17.88 42.97
N ASP A 226 -7.85 16.83 43.69
CA ASP A 226 -7.39 15.54 43.19
C ASP A 226 -8.49 14.46 43.04
N PRO A 227 -8.54 13.72 41.90
CA PRO A 227 -9.04 12.35 41.90
C PRO A 227 -7.95 11.33 41.49
N LEU A 228 -6.78 11.30 42.15
CA LEU A 228 -5.78 10.22 42.12
C LEU A 228 -6.26 8.98 42.93
N LEU A 229 -7.49 9.00 43.45
CA LEU A 229 -7.99 8.04 44.44
C LEU A 229 -7.99 6.57 43.96
N LYS A 230 -8.14 6.28 42.66
CA LYS A 230 -8.08 4.90 42.14
C LYS A 230 -6.65 4.38 41.93
N PRO A 231 -5.78 5.04 41.15
CA PRO A 231 -4.37 4.61 41.00
C PRO A 231 -3.58 4.63 42.32
N ALA A 232 -3.97 5.46 43.30
CA ALA A 232 -3.32 5.57 44.60
C ALA A 232 -3.27 4.26 45.41
N GLN A 233 -4.10 3.27 45.09
CA GLN A 233 -4.19 2.00 45.85
C GLN A 233 -3.76 0.77 45.04
N MET A 234 -3.48 0.90 43.75
CA MET A 234 -3.12 -0.24 42.89
C MET A 234 -1.69 -0.72 43.17
N THR A 235 -1.45 -2.02 43.03
CA THR A 235 -0.10 -2.61 42.93
C THR A 235 0.31 -2.77 41.46
N PHE A 236 1.59 -3.05 41.18
CA PHE A 236 2.00 -3.38 39.81
C PHE A 236 1.24 -4.61 39.29
N SER A 237 0.96 -5.58 40.16
CA SER A 237 0.19 -6.78 39.82
C SER A 237 -1.25 -6.46 39.38
N ASP A 238 -1.90 -5.47 40.02
CA ASP A 238 -3.24 -5.03 39.62
C ASP A 238 -3.20 -4.39 38.22
N CYS A 239 -2.24 -3.49 37.98
CA CYS A 239 -2.03 -2.88 36.66
C CYS A 239 -1.72 -3.92 35.58
N ALA A 240 -0.88 -4.92 35.89
CA ALA A 240 -0.53 -6.00 34.96
C ALA A 240 -1.74 -6.87 34.61
N LYS A 241 -2.64 -7.12 35.56
CA LYS A 241 -3.88 -7.88 35.35
C LYS A 241 -4.83 -7.11 34.43
N GLU A 242 -5.05 -5.83 34.69
CA GLU A 242 -5.91 -4.97 33.86
C GLU A 242 -5.34 -4.77 32.45
N GLN A 243 -4.04 -4.54 32.34
CA GLN A 243 -3.33 -4.43 31.07
C GLN A 243 -3.52 -5.70 30.23
N ARG A 244 -3.30 -6.88 30.83
CA ARG A 244 -3.50 -8.16 30.16
C ARG A 244 -4.94 -8.33 29.71
N ALA A 245 -5.91 -8.07 30.58
CA ALA A 245 -7.33 -8.21 30.24
C ALA A 245 -7.74 -7.33 29.05
N PHE A 246 -7.23 -6.09 28.98
CA PHE A 246 -7.46 -5.21 27.84
C PHE A 246 -6.86 -5.78 26.54
N VAL A 247 -5.59 -6.20 26.59
CA VAL A 247 -4.87 -6.70 25.41
C VAL A 247 -5.44 -8.04 24.94
N GLU A 248 -5.85 -8.93 25.85
CA GLU A 248 -6.57 -10.17 25.54
C GLU A 248 -7.91 -9.87 24.85
N ALA A 249 -8.67 -8.89 25.33
CA ALA A 249 -9.93 -8.48 24.69
C ALA A 249 -9.71 -7.92 23.28
N PHE A 250 -8.66 -7.10 23.08
CA PHE A 250 -8.30 -6.61 21.75
C PHE A 250 -7.98 -7.76 20.78
N TRP A 251 -7.21 -8.75 21.23
CA TRP A 251 -6.84 -9.89 20.38
C TRP A 251 -7.96 -10.92 20.19
N ALA A 252 -8.95 -11.00 21.10
CA ALA A 252 -10.01 -12.00 21.04
C ALA A 252 -10.82 -11.93 19.73
N ASP A 253 -11.06 -10.72 19.23
CA ASP A 253 -11.83 -10.49 18.01
C ASP A 253 -10.95 -10.33 16.76
N ILE A 254 -9.65 -10.61 16.84
CA ILE A 254 -8.70 -10.44 15.74
C ILE A 254 -8.06 -11.78 15.38
N THR A 255 -8.31 -12.21 14.16
CA THR A 255 -7.51 -13.23 13.49
C THR A 255 -6.47 -12.51 12.64
N LEU A 256 -5.20 -12.75 12.91
CA LEU A 256 -4.07 -12.31 12.09
C LEU A 256 -2.91 -13.27 12.38
N GLN A 257 -2.70 -14.22 11.46
CA GLN A 257 -1.78 -15.33 11.67
C GLN A 257 -1.02 -15.64 10.38
N ALA A 258 0.23 -16.06 10.52
CA ALA A 258 1.04 -16.66 9.47
C ALA A 258 1.72 -17.92 10.04
N GLU A 259 1.99 -18.90 9.18
CA GLU A 259 2.70 -20.14 9.51
C GLU A 259 4.18 -19.86 9.75
N ASN A 260 4.77 -18.97 8.93
CA ASN A 260 6.12 -18.48 9.16
C ASN A 260 6.16 -17.68 10.47
N GLU A 261 6.96 -18.15 11.44
CA GLU A 261 7.01 -17.58 12.79
C GLU A 261 7.51 -16.12 12.80
N GLU A 262 8.53 -15.80 12.00
CA GLU A 262 9.10 -14.46 11.93
C GLU A 262 8.11 -13.46 11.32
N ALA A 263 7.43 -13.85 10.25
CA ALA A 263 6.38 -13.04 9.63
C ALA A 263 5.18 -12.88 10.57
N ASN A 264 4.76 -13.95 11.25
CA ASN A 264 3.67 -13.91 12.22
C ASN A 264 3.98 -12.96 13.38
N GLU A 265 5.20 -13.02 13.92
CA GLU A 265 5.67 -12.08 14.95
C GLU A 265 5.65 -10.64 14.41
N ALA A 266 6.21 -10.40 13.22
CA ALA A 266 6.26 -9.06 12.62
C ALA A 266 4.86 -8.45 12.41
N LEU A 267 3.92 -9.24 11.90
CA LEU A 267 2.54 -8.80 11.66
C LEU A 267 1.83 -8.45 12.97
N ARG A 268 1.91 -9.33 13.97
CA ARG A 268 1.25 -9.09 15.27
C ARG A 268 1.92 -7.95 16.04
N TRP A 269 3.23 -7.83 15.97
CA TRP A 269 3.96 -6.69 16.52
C TRP A 269 3.56 -5.38 15.83
N SER A 270 3.44 -5.37 14.50
CA SER A 270 3.01 -4.19 13.73
C SER A 270 1.63 -3.70 14.18
N LEU A 271 0.65 -4.62 14.27
CA LEU A 271 -0.70 -4.27 14.72
C LEU A 271 -0.72 -3.79 16.18
N PHE A 272 0.09 -4.41 17.06
CA PHE A 272 0.24 -3.96 18.43
C PHE A 272 0.83 -2.55 18.51
N GLN A 273 1.88 -2.24 17.74
CA GLN A 273 2.49 -0.91 17.71
C GLN A 273 1.53 0.18 17.19
N LEU A 274 0.69 -0.16 16.20
CA LEU A 274 -0.39 0.73 15.76
C LEU A 274 -1.39 0.98 16.88
N LEU A 275 -1.83 -0.06 17.61
CA LEU A 275 -2.73 0.09 18.76
C LEU A 275 -2.12 1.00 19.84
N GLN A 276 -0.82 0.84 20.14
CA GLN A 276 -0.12 1.68 21.13
C GLN A 276 -0.03 3.15 20.70
N SER A 277 -0.15 3.44 19.41
CA SER A 277 0.00 4.79 18.84
C SER A 277 -1.33 5.46 18.47
N ALA A 278 -2.45 4.72 18.48
CA ALA A 278 -3.74 5.23 18.04
C ALA A 278 -4.49 6.00 19.13
N GLY A 279 -4.80 7.27 18.86
CA GLY A 279 -5.72 8.06 19.67
C GLY A 279 -7.13 7.46 19.69
N THR A 280 -7.73 7.33 20.88
CA THR A 280 -9.05 6.72 21.08
C THR A 280 -10.12 7.70 21.61
N ASP A 281 -9.80 8.98 21.70
CA ASP A 281 -10.64 10.05 22.29
C ASP A 281 -11.34 10.94 21.24
N GLY A 282 -11.04 10.70 19.96
CA GLY A 282 -11.45 11.54 18.84
C GLY A 282 -10.85 12.94 18.86
N ALA A 283 -9.90 13.25 19.75
CA ALA A 283 -9.17 14.51 19.85
C ALA A 283 -7.70 14.36 19.43
N SER A 284 -7.18 13.14 19.43
CA SER A 284 -5.86 12.75 18.96
C SER A 284 -5.93 11.74 17.81
N ASN A 285 -4.80 11.55 17.11
CA ASN A 285 -4.68 10.64 15.96
C ASN A 285 -3.39 9.80 16.05
N ILE A 286 -2.91 9.25 14.94
CA ILE A 286 -1.65 8.52 14.85
C ILE A 286 -0.62 9.43 14.16
N ALA A 287 0.43 9.77 14.88
CA ALA A 287 1.57 10.48 14.29
C ALA A 287 2.34 9.56 13.33
N ALA A 288 3.02 10.12 12.33
CA ALA A 288 3.79 9.33 11.34
C ALA A 288 4.85 8.40 11.98
N LYS A 289 5.41 8.79 13.13
CA LYS A 289 6.33 7.99 13.95
C LYS A 289 5.70 7.39 15.22
N GLY A 290 4.38 7.46 15.31
CA GLY A 290 3.60 7.16 16.51
C GLY A 290 4.13 7.90 17.74
N LEU A 291 4.03 7.28 18.91
CA LEU A 291 4.59 7.81 20.16
C LEU A 291 5.94 7.17 20.48
N THR A 292 6.74 6.88 19.44
CA THR A 292 7.97 6.08 19.54
C THR A 292 9.24 6.89 19.28
N GLY A 293 9.12 8.17 18.94
CA GLY A 293 10.23 9.07 18.67
C GLY A 293 9.79 10.46 18.24
N GLU A 294 10.77 11.34 17.98
CA GLU A 294 10.54 12.76 17.64
C GLU A 294 10.41 13.01 16.14
N GLY A 295 10.67 11.99 15.30
CA GLY A 295 10.59 12.15 13.85
C GLY A 295 9.21 12.65 13.40
N TYR A 296 9.22 13.55 12.42
CA TYR A 296 8.05 14.29 11.94
C TYR A 296 7.29 15.10 13.02
N GLY A 297 7.88 15.35 14.19
CA GLY A 297 7.35 16.28 15.20
C GLY A 297 6.02 15.89 15.85
N GLY A 298 5.61 14.63 15.74
CA GLY A 298 4.32 14.14 16.25
C GLY A 298 3.12 14.47 15.37
N HIS A 299 3.34 14.88 14.12
CA HIS A 299 2.28 15.26 13.20
C HIS A 299 1.57 14.06 12.57
N THR A 300 0.28 14.25 12.32
CA THR A 300 -0.59 13.40 11.48
C THR A 300 -0.49 13.88 10.03
N PHE A 301 -0.44 12.91 9.10
CA PHE A 301 -0.36 13.12 7.64
C PHE A 301 -1.46 12.32 6.94
N TRP A 302 -1.53 12.38 5.60
CA TRP A 302 -2.36 11.51 4.76
C TRP A 302 -2.06 10.01 4.94
N ASP A 303 -0.88 9.67 5.47
CA ASP A 303 -0.45 8.34 5.87
C ASP A 303 -1.53 7.61 6.70
N THR A 304 -2.20 8.34 7.61
CA THR A 304 -3.28 7.83 8.43
C THR A 304 -4.39 7.26 7.56
N GLU A 305 -4.91 8.05 6.63
CA GLU A 305 -6.06 7.69 5.80
C GLU A 305 -5.75 6.54 4.84
N MET A 306 -4.53 6.49 4.30
CA MET A 306 -4.15 5.53 3.26
C MET A 306 -3.61 4.20 3.82
N TYR A 307 -2.91 4.21 4.96
CA TYR A 307 -2.18 3.03 5.44
C TYR A 307 -2.61 2.53 6.82
N MET A 308 -2.95 3.42 7.76
CA MET A 308 -3.22 3.03 9.15
C MET A 308 -4.71 2.83 9.41
N LEU A 309 -5.53 3.80 9.03
CA LEU A 309 -6.97 3.77 9.24
C LEU A 309 -7.65 2.57 8.56
N PRO A 310 -7.27 2.15 7.33
CA PRO A 310 -7.87 0.97 6.72
C PRO A 310 -7.63 -0.33 7.51
N VAL A 311 -6.55 -0.41 8.30
CA VAL A 311 -6.28 -1.52 9.23
C VAL A 311 -7.30 -1.50 10.37
N PHE A 312 -7.50 -0.35 11.01
CA PHE A 312 -8.48 -0.24 12.09
C PHE A 312 -9.93 -0.40 11.60
N GLN A 313 -10.25 0.08 10.40
CA GLN A 313 -11.56 -0.16 9.79
C GLN A 313 -11.83 -1.66 9.60
N GLN A 314 -10.78 -2.45 9.36
CA GLN A 314 -10.85 -3.90 9.24
C GLN A 314 -10.93 -4.60 10.59
N PHE A 315 -10.05 -4.26 11.55
CA PHE A 315 -9.85 -5.06 12.76
C PHE A 315 -10.50 -4.48 14.03
N ALA A 316 -10.64 -3.15 14.15
CA ALA A 316 -11.14 -2.47 15.35
C ALA A 316 -11.95 -1.20 14.98
N PRO A 317 -13.21 -1.35 14.56
CA PRO A 317 -14.04 -0.26 14.02
C PRO A 317 -14.20 0.95 14.95
N GLU A 318 -14.22 0.73 16.27
CA GLU A 318 -14.33 1.80 17.28
C GLU A 318 -13.11 2.72 17.26
N THR A 319 -11.91 2.13 17.09
CA THR A 319 -10.67 2.91 16.94
C THR A 319 -10.71 3.70 15.63
N ALA A 320 -11.18 3.10 14.54
CA ALA A 320 -11.34 3.81 13.28
C ALA A 320 -12.30 5.01 13.38
N GLN A 321 -13.41 4.85 14.11
CA GLN A 321 -14.37 5.92 14.33
C GLN A 321 -13.77 7.08 15.14
N ALA A 322 -12.94 6.81 16.15
CA ALA A 322 -12.22 7.84 16.90
C ALA A 322 -11.28 8.63 15.98
N LEU A 323 -10.48 7.95 15.15
CA LEU A 323 -9.55 8.59 14.21
C LEU A 323 -10.26 9.42 13.14
N LEU A 324 -11.44 8.99 12.66
CA LEU A 324 -12.29 9.79 11.76
C LEU A 324 -12.88 11.00 12.48
N THR A 325 -13.33 10.83 13.73
CA THR A 325 -13.88 11.92 14.55
C THR A 325 -12.84 13.03 14.76
N TYR A 326 -11.55 12.67 14.90
CA TYR A 326 -10.46 13.64 14.93
C TYR A 326 -10.42 14.54 13.69
N ARG A 327 -10.49 13.95 12.49
CA ARG A 327 -10.55 14.73 11.23
C ARG A 327 -11.80 15.59 11.17
N TYR A 328 -12.96 15.05 11.57
CA TYR A 328 -14.20 15.82 11.63
C TYR A 328 -14.10 17.04 12.57
N ARG A 329 -13.50 16.88 13.76
CA ARG A 329 -13.28 17.99 14.70
C ARG A 329 -12.36 19.08 14.16
N MET A 330 -11.49 18.76 13.20
CA MET A 330 -10.63 19.73 12.51
C MET A 330 -11.32 20.50 11.38
N LEU A 331 -12.53 20.10 10.98
CA LEU A 331 -13.21 20.69 9.84
C LEU A 331 -13.34 22.23 9.93
N PRO A 332 -13.63 22.85 11.09
CA PRO A 332 -13.61 24.32 11.19
C PRO A 332 -12.24 24.94 10.88
N ALA A 333 -11.14 24.33 11.34
CA ALA A 333 -9.79 24.79 11.04
C ALA A 333 -9.45 24.60 9.55
N ALA A 334 -9.84 23.47 8.96
CA ALA A 334 -9.67 23.20 7.53
C ALA A 334 -10.46 24.18 6.65
N ARG A 335 -11.67 24.59 7.06
CA ARG A 335 -12.45 25.65 6.40
C ARG A 335 -11.72 27.00 6.46
N LYS A 336 -11.17 27.35 7.62
CA LYS A 336 -10.36 28.56 7.78
C LYS A 336 -9.14 28.53 6.86
N ARG A 337 -8.41 27.40 6.85
CA ARG A 337 -7.28 27.19 5.96
C ARG A 337 -7.67 27.31 4.49
N ALA A 338 -8.82 26.80 4.09
CA ALA A 338 -9.32 26.96 2.73
C ALA A 338 -9.47 28.44 2.34
N ARG A 339 -9.99 29.28 3.25
CA ARG A 339 -10.09 30.74 3.03
C ARG A 339 -8.70 31.40 2.94
N GLU A 340 -7.75 30.98 3.77
CA GLU A 340 -6.36 31.45 3.70
C GLU A 340 -5.71 31.12 2.36
N LEU A 341 -6.05 29.98 1.74
CA LEU A 341 -5.57 29.58 0.42
C LEU A 341 -6.38 30.18 -0.75
N GLY A 342 -7.35 31.06 -0.47
CA GLY A 342 -8.14 31.74 -1.50
C GLY A 342 -9.42 31.01 -1.94
N HIS A 343 -9.79 29.89 -1.32
CA HIS A 343 -11.03 29.17 -1.65
C HIS A 343 -12.25 29.83 -0.99
N LYS A 344 -13.28 30.16 -1.78
CA LYS A 344 -14.51 30.79 -1.28
C LYS A 344 -15.35 29.89 -0.37
N LYS A 345 -15.36 28.58 -0.65
CA LYS A 345 -16.06 27.52 0.09
C LYS A 345 -15.13 26.30 0.21
N GLY A 346 -15.51 25.30 1.02
CA GLY A 346 -14.76 24.07 1.18
C GLY A 346 -13.81 24.04 2.37
N ALA A 347 -13.17 22.89 2.56
CA ALA A 347 -12.23 22.59 3.63
C ALA A 347 -10.91 22.02 3.08
N ALA A 348 -9.81 22.75 3.33
CA ALA A 348 -8.46 22.37 2.95
C ALA A 348 -7.72 21.93 4.22
N TYR A 349 -7.59 20.63 4.42
CA TYR A 349 -6.87 20.07 5.56
C TYR A 349 -5.35 20.34 5.47
N PRO A 350 -4.68 20.62 6.59
CA PRO A 350 -3.21 20.71 6.66
C PRO A 350 -2.50 19.46 6.17
N TRP A 351 -1.38 19.63 5.46
CA TRP A 351 -0.51 18.53 5.07
C TRP A 351 0.03 17.76 6.28
N ARG A 352 0.54 18.51 7.27
CA ARG A 352 0.99 17.96 8.55
C ARG A 352 0.44 18.80 9.71
N THR A 353 -0.14 18.15 10.71
CA THR A 353 -0.79 18.83 11.84
C THR A 353 -0.95 17.93 13.06
N ILE A 354 -1.08 18.54 14.24
CA ILE A 354 -1.49 17.92 15.50
C ILE A 354 -2.92 18.35 15.88
N ALA A 355 -3.28 19.63 15.68
CA ALA A 355 -4.55 20.20 16.13
C ALA A 355 -5.28 21.07 15.11
N GLY A 356 -4.91 20.97 13.83
CA GLY A 356 -5.62 21.53 12.69
C GLY A 356 -4.92 22.72 12.03
N ARG A 357 -3.76 23.16 12.54
CA ARG A 357 -2.93 24.18 11.88
C ARG A 357 -1.94 23.54 10.89
N GLU A 358 -1.80 24.17 9.71
CA GLU A 358 -0.71 23.85 8.79
C GLU A 358 0.64 24.07 9.46
N SER A 359 1.42 23.00 9.50
CA SER A 359 2.72 22.99 10.16
C SER A 359 3.84 22.66 9.20
N SER A 360 3.61 22.56 7.88
CA SER A 360 4.65 22.47 6.84
C SER A 360 5.02 23.82 6.26
N GLY A 361 6.31 24.17 6.33
CA GLY A 361 6.87 25.32 5.61
C GLY A 361 7.26 25.01 4.16
N TYR A 362 7.19 23.75 3.74
CA TYR A 362 7.61 23.32 2.40
C TYR A 362 6.39 23.17 1.49
N VAL A 363 6.15 24.16 0.63
CA VAL A 363 4.98 24.19 -0.25
C VAL A 363 4.96 23.07 -1.30
N PRO A 364 6.05 22.77 -2.05
CA PRO A 364 6.00 21.82 -3.16
C PRO A 364 5.54 20.42 -2.76
N ALA A 365 6.00 19.91 -1.60
CA ALA A 365 5.55 18.64 -1.04
C ALA A 365 4.71 18.83 0.23
N GLY A 366 4.06 19.98 0.41
CA GLY A 366 3.18 20.25 1.54
C GLY A 366 1.83 20.76 1.05
N THR A 367 1.64 22.08 1.08
CA THR A 367 0.36 22.70 0.67
C THR A 367 -0.07 22.37 -0.76
N ALA A 368 0.86 22.05 -1.68
CA ALA A 368 0.51 21.64 -3.04
C ALA A 368 -0.07 20.21 -3.14
N GLN A 369 0.04 19.38 -2.10
CA GLN A 369 -0.50 18.00 -2.07
C GLN A 369 -2.01 17.99 -1.77
N TYR A 370 -2.79 18.48 -2.73
CA TYR A 370 -4.25 18.59 -2.61
C TYR A 370 -4.97 17.23 -2.52
N HIS A 371 -4.32 16.13 -2.91
CA HIS A 371 -4.92 14.79 -2.82
C HIS A 371 -5.35 14.42 -1.40
N LEU A 372 -4.67 14.94 -0.36
CA LEU A 372 -5.02 14.77 1.05
C LEU A 372 -6.51 14.97 1.33
N HIS A 373 -7.14 15.95 0.69
CA HIS A 373 -8.55 16.24 0.93
C HIS A 373 -9.46 15.10 0.42
N ALA A 374 -9.09 14.49 -0.70
CA ALA A 374 -9.80 13.32 -1.21
C ALA A 374 -9.39 12.03 -0.49
N ASP A 375 -8.18 11.93 0.05
CA ASP A 375 -7.75 10.82 0.91
C ASP A 375 -8.65 10.71 2.14
N ILE A 376 -8.87 11.85 2.82
CA ILE A 376 -9.80 11.97 3.95
C ILE A 376 -11.21 11.60 3.52
N ALA A 377 -11.73 12.19 2.45
CA ALA A 377 -13.07 11.86 1.96
C ALA A 377 -13.23 10.35 1.65
N TRP A 378 -12.22 9.75 1.01
CA TRP A 378 -12.19 8.33 0.69
C TRP A 378 -12.26 7.46 1.95
N SER A 379 -11.55 7.83 3.01
CA SER A 379 -11.61 7.13 4.30
C SER A 379 -12.99 7.19 4.96
N PHE A 380 -13.68 8.34 4.91
CA PHE A 380 -15.05 8.49 5.41
C PHE A 380 -16.06 7.65 4.59
N ILE A 381 -15.96 7.72 3.25
CA ILE A 381 -16.79 6.93 2.34
C ILE A 381 -16.55 5.43 2.59
N ARG A 382 -15.29 5.02 2.71
CA ARG A 382 -14.90 3.64 2.99
C ARG A 382 -15.46 3.16 4.32
N HIS A 383 -15.38 3.96 5.38
CA HIS A 383 -15.96 3.57 6.67
C HIS A 383 -17.44 3.25 6.53
N TRP A 384 -18.20 4.10 5.83
CA TRP A 384 -19.60 3.81 5.53
C TRP A 384 -19.79 2.56 4.66
N LEU A 385 -18.93 2.31 3.65
CA LEU A 385 -19.03 1.09 2.85
C LEU A 385 -18.87 -0.19 3.69
N LEU A 386 -18.09 -0.14 4.77
CA LEU A 386 -17.89 -1.26 5.70
C LEU A 386 -19.01 -1.38 6.74
N THR A 387 -19.50 -0.26 7.30
CA THR A 387 -20.43 -0.29 8.44
C THR A 387 -21.90 -0.13 8.04
N LYS A 388 -22.15 0.51 6.89
CA LYS A 388 -23.45 1.05 6.44
C LYS A 388 -24.14 1.95 7.47
N ASP A 389 -23.38 2.51 8.42
CA ASP A 389 -23.91 3.36 9.48
C ASP A 389 -24.40 4.70 8.89
N THR A 390 -25.72 4.85 8.81
CA THR A 390 -26.33 6.07 8.27
C THR A 390 -26.31 7.23 9.27
N GLU A 391 -26.22 6.95 10.57
CA GLU A 391 -26.05 8.01 11.58
C GLU A 391 -24.68 8.64 11.45
N PHE A 392 -23.63 7.83 11.22
CA PHE A 392 -22.30 8.35 10.90
C PHE A 392 -22.30 9.24 9.63
N LEU A 393 -23.05 8.87 8.59
CA LEU A 393 -23.19 9.72 7.40
C LEU A 393 -23.78 11.09 7.72
N PHE A 394 -24.89 11.13 8.45
CA PHE A 394 -25.55 12.39 8.83
C PHE A 394 -24.72 13.22 9.79
N ALA A 395 -24.07 12.57 10.78
CA ALA A 395 -23.37 13.24 11.86
C ALA A 395 -22.01 13.79 11.44
N GLN A 396 -21.31 13.13 10.51
CA GLN A 396 -19.93 13.49 10.18
C GLN A 396 -19.63 13.39 8.68
N ALA A 397 -19.88 12.25 8.04
CA ALA A 397 -19.28 11.96 6.74
C ALA A 397 -19.77 12.87 5.60
N ALA A 398 -21.07 13.13 5.51
CA ALA A 398 -21.64 13.93 4.42
C ALA A 398 -21.07 15.35 4.39
N GLU A 399 -20.90 15.95 5.56
CA GLU A 399 -20.33 17.30 5.68
C GLU A 399 -18.85 17.32 5.27
N VAL A 400 -18.05 16.33 5.65
CA VAL A 400 -16.63 16.24 5.23
C VAL A 400 -16.50 16.01 3.73
N VAL A 401 -17.28 15.08 3.16
CA VAL A 401 -17.22 14.75 1.73
C VAL A 401 -17.62 15.95 0.87
N ILE A 402 -18.71 16.66 1.22
CA ILE A 402 -19.14 17.85 0.48
C ILE A 402 -18.10 18.99 0.59
N GLU A 403 -17.56 19.24 1.79
CA GLU A 403 -16.60 20.35 1.97
C GLU A 403 -15.25 20.09 1.31
N THR A 404 -14.79 18.85 1.24
CA THR A 404 -13.57 18.50 0.52
C THR A 404 -13.79 18.50 -1.00
N ALA A 405 -14.97 18.08 -1.49
CA ALA A 405 -15.32 18.14 -2.91
C ALA A 405 -15.34 19.60 -3.44
N ARG A 406 -15.74 20.56 -2.60
CA ARG A 406 -15.69 22.00 -2.92
C ARG A 406 -14.29 22.49 -3.25
N ILE A 407 -13.25 21.91 -2.64
CA ILE A 407 -11.87 22.30 -2.94
C ILE A 407 -11.50 21.91 -4.38
N PHE A 408 -11.81 20.67 -4.78
CA PHE A 408 -11.54 20.21 -6.15
C PHE A 408 -12.36 20.97 -7.19
N LEU A 409 -13.62 21.29 -6.87
CA LEU A 409 -14.45 22.13 -7.72
C LEU A 409 -13.90 23.56 -7.86
N ALA A 410 -13.22 24.09 -6.83
CA ALA A 410 -12.66 25.43 -6.82
C ALA A 410 -11.34 25.55 -7.60
N ILE A 411 -10.48 24.53 -7.55
CA ILE A 411 -9.18 24.53 -8.24
C ILE A 411 -9.25 23.97 -9.66
N GLY A 412 -10.27 23.18 -9.98
CA GLY A 412 -10.41 22.60 -11.29
C GLY A 412 -11.15 23.49 -12.28
N ASN A 413 -10.90 23.25 -13.56
CA ASN A 413 -11.42 24.07 -14.65
C ASN A 413 -12.05 23.19 -15.75
N PHE A 414 -13.24 23.58 -16.23
CA PHE A 414 -13.86 22.97 -17.39
C PHE A 414 -13.22 23.52 -18.67
N THR A 415 -12.80 22.63 -19.55
CA THR A 415 -12.23 22.92 -20.87
C THR A 415 -12.99 22.14 -21.94
N GLU A 416 -12.60 22.28 -23.21
CA GLU A 416 -13.16 21.46 -24.30
C GLU A 416 -12.83 19.97 -24.16
N THR A 417 -11.72 19.64 -23.47
CA THR A 417 -11.23 18.26 -23.29
C THR A 417 -11.71 17.59 -21.99
N GLY A 418 -12.38 18.34 -21.12
CA GLY A 418 -12.89 17.85 -19.83
C GLY A 418 -12.58 18.78 -18.67
N PHE A 419 -12.70 18.26 -17.45
CA PHE A 419 -12.38 18.95 -16.21
C PHE A 419 -10.95 18.63 -15.76
N HIS A 420 -10.11 19.65 -15.69
CA HIS A 420 -8.68 19.54 -15.37
C HIS A 420 -8.37 20.12 -13.99
N ILE A 421 -7.33 19.61 -13.34
CA ILE A 421 -6.77 20.16 -12.09
C ILE A 421 -5.31 20.51 -12.32
N HIS A 422 -4.91 21.73 -11.97
CA HIS A 422 -3.58 22.27 -12.24
C HIS A 422 -2.81 22.62 -10.96
N GLY A 423 -1.48 22.59 -11.04
CA GLY A 423 -0.59 23.13 -10.00
C GLY A 423 -0.55 22.32 -8.71
N VAL A 424 -0.75 21.00 -8.80
CA VAL A 424 -0.77 20.08 -7.66
C VAL A 424 0.49 19.22 -7.60
N THR A 425 0.71 18.60 -6.45
CA THR A 425 1.71 17.55 -6.25
C THR A 425 0.99 16.28 -5.82
N GLY A 426 1.32 15.15 -6.44
CA GLY A 426 0.80 13.84 -6.03
C GLY A 426 1.61 13.24 -4.88
N PRO A 427 1.34 11.97 -4.52
CA PRO A 427 2.16 11.20 -3.59
C PRO A 427 3.65 11.16 -3.93
N ASP A 428 3.99 11.21 -5.23
CA ASP A 428 5.37 11.32 -5.66
C ASP A 428 5.90 12.75 -5.46
N GLU A 429 6.56 12.97 -4.32
CA GLU A 429 7.14 14.27 -3.96
C GLU A 429 8.39 14.66 -4.79
N TYR A 430 8.85 13.75 -5.67
CA TYR A 430 9.88 14.04 -6.69
C TYR A 430 9.30 14.66 -7.96
N THR A 431 7.98 14.86 -8.01
CA THR A 431 7.32 15.60 -9.08
C THR A 431 6.32 16.59 -8.51
N ALA A 432 6.65 17.89 -8.54
CA ALA A 432 5.84 18.92 -7.88
C ALA A 432 5.26 19.95 -8.85
N HIS A 433 4.12 20.55 -8.47
CA HIS A 433 3.43 21.61 -9.23
C HIS A 433 3.09 21.26 -10.68
N ILE A 434 2.60 20.05 -10.91
CA ILE A 434 2.20 19.54 -12.23
C ILE A 434 0.69 19.64 -12.45
N SER A 435 0.24 19.38 -13.68
CA SER A 435 -1.19 19.28 -13.99
C SER A 435 -1.64 17.84 -14.14
N ASP A 436 -2.90 17.59 -13.79
CA ASP A 436 -3.59 16.34 -14.02
C ASP A 436 -2.84 15.12 -13.47
N ASN A 437 -2.30 15.25 -12.25
CA ASN A 437 -1.76 14.13 -11.51
C ASN A 437 -2.82 13.00 -11.46
N TYR A 438 -2.48 11.81 -11.95
CA TYR A 438 -3.45 10.73 -12.09
C TYR A 438 -4.04 10.31 -10.74
N PHE A 439 -3.22 10.18 -9.69
CA PHE A 439 -3.67 9.84 -8.35
C PHE A 439 -4.65 10.90 -7.82
N THR A 440 -4.26 12.18 -7.86
CA THR A 440 -5.07 13.31 -7.40
C THR A 440 -6.40 13.39 -8.16
N ASN A 441 -6.38 13.36 -9.50
CA ASN A 441 -7.60 13.46 -10.30
C ASN A 441 -8.53 12.26 -10.07
N ARG A 442 -8.00 11.04 -9.93
CA ARG A 442 -8.82 9.84 -9.70
C ARG A 442 -9.52 9.84 -8.34
N LEU A 443 -8.84 10.33 -7.30
CA LEU A 443 -9.41 10.51 -5.97
C LEU A 443 -10.37 11.72 -5.90
N ALA A 444 -10.02 12.85 -6.54
CA ALA A 444 -10.89 14.01 -6.66
C ALA A 444 -12.20 13.64 -7.37
N ARG A 445 -12.12 12.88 -8.47
CA ARG A 445 -13.29 12.30 -9.16
C ARG A 445 -14.15 11.47 -8.21
N HIS A 446 -13.53 10.59 -7.43
CA HIS A 446 -14.26 9.78 -6.46
C HIS A 446 -15.00 10.67 -5.44
N ASN A 447 -14.32 11.66 -4.87
CA ASN A 447 -14.91 12.59 -3.91
C ASN A 447 -16.09 13.39 -4.51
N LEU A 448 -15.89 14.01 -5.68
CA LEU A 448 -16.89 14.81 -6.39
C LEU A 448 -18.16 14.01 -6.71
N LEU A 449 -18.02 12.78 -7.19
CA LEU A 449 -19.15 11.89 -7.46
C LEU A 449 -19.86 11.47 -6.17
N TRP A 450 -19.10 11.19 -5.11
CA TRP A 450 -19.65 10.78 -3.82
C TRP A 450 -20.36 11.91 -3.08
N ALA A 451 -19.95 13.17 -3.25
CA ALA A 451 -20.63 14.32 -2.67
C ALA A 451 -22.10 14.37 -3.09
N LYS A 452 -22.39 14.16 -4.38
CA LYS A 452 -23.78 14.05 -4.88
C LYS A 452 -24.46 12.76 -4.42
N LYS A 453 -23.73 11.64 -4.47
CA LYS A 453 -24.26 10.31 -4.17
C LYS A 453 -24.72 10.15 -2.72
N ILE A 454 -23.93 10.63 -1.75
CA ILE A 454 -24.29 10.60 -0.32
C ILE A 454 -25.59 11.33 -0.08
N VAL A 455 -25.78 12.50 -0.70
CA VAL A 455 -27.04 13.24 -0.58
C VAL A 455 -28.20 12.41 -1.11
N GLY A 456 -28.03 11.72 -2.24
CA GLY A 456 -29.04 10.78 -2.76
C GLY A 456 -29.36 9.61 -1.83
N ILE A 457 -28.35 9.08 -1.12
CA ILE A 457 -28.53 8.02 -0.10
C ILE A 457 -29.30 8.57 1.10
N LEU A 458 -28.90 9.72 1.63
CA LEU A 458 -29.52 10.36 2.78
C LEU A 458 -30.95 10.81 2.48
N GLN A 459 -31.21 11.37 1.30
CA GLN A 459 -32.53 11.79 0.86
C GLN A 459 -33.52 10.61 0.82
N LYS A 460 -33.06 9.43 0.40
CA LYS A 460 -33.89 8.21 0.43
C LYS A 460 -34.17 7.72 1.85
N LYS A 461 -33.26 7.97 2.79
CA LYS A 461 -33.38 7.54 4.18
C LYS A 461 -34.25 8.48 5.02
N ASP A 462 -33.94 9.77 4.98
CA ASP A 462 -34.62 10.82 5.74
C ASP A 462 -34.54 12.16 4.96
N PRO A 463 -35.57 12.47 4.15
CA PRO A 463 -35.66 13.70 3.37
C PRO A 463 -35.51 14.98 4.21
N ALA A 464 -36.16 15.05 5.38
CA ALA A 464 -36.24 16.27 6.17
C ALA A 464 -34.90 16.58 6.85
N ARG A 465 -34.23 15.56 7.40
CA ARG A 465 -32.88 15.71 7.97
C ARG A 465 -31.85 16.04 6.88
N THR A 466 -32.01 15.49 5.68
CA THR A 466 -31.16 15.82 4.53
C THR A 466 -31.31 17.27 4.12
N GLU A 467 -32.55 17.77 4.00
CA GLU A 467 -32.81 19.18 3.71
C GLU A 467 -32.17 20.11 4.75
N ASN A 468 -32.32 19.80 6.04
CA ASN A 468 -31.69 20.56 7.12
C ASN A 468 -30.15 20.55 7.03
N LEU A 469 -29.55 19.41 6.71
CA LEU A 469 -28.11 19.28 6.49
C LEU A 469 -27.66 20.20 5.34
N LEU A 470 -28.33 20.13 4.18
CA LEU A 470 -27.98 20.93 3.01
C LEU A 470 -28.14 22.43 3.26
N GLN A 471 -29.20 22.84 3.97
CA GLN A 471 -29.40 24.23 4.40
C GLN A 471 -28.26 24.70 5.31
N ARG A 472 -27.86 23.88 6.30
CA ARG A 472 -26.75 24.19 7.22
C ARG A 472 -25.40 24.33 6.49
N LEU A 473 -25.18 23.52 5.45
CA LEU A 473 -23.96 23.55 4.65
C LEU A 473 -23.98 24.58 3.52
N ASP A 474 -25.12 25.26 3.31
CA ASP A 474 -25.39 26.12 2.16
C ASP A 474 -24.99 25.41 0.84
N ALA A 475 -25.46 24.17 0.69
CA ALA A 475 -25.18 23.28 -0.43
C ALA A 475 -26.41 23.19 -1.33
N SER A 476 -26.36 23.85 -2.48
CA SER A 476 -27.47 23.86 -3.44
C SER A 476 -27.46 22.63 -4.35
N GLU A 477 -28.63 22.29 -4.90
CA GLU A 477 -28.73 21.22 -5.91
C GLU A 477 -27.87 21.51 -7.15
N GLU A 478 -27.75 22.78 -7.54
CA GLU A 478 -26.89 23.22 -8.65
C GLU A 478 -25.40 22.99 -8.34
N GLU A 479 -24.95 23.31 -7.11
CA GLU A 479 -23.58 23.06 -6.67
C GLU A 479 -23.27 21.56 -6.73
N LEU A 480 -24.16 20.72 -6.19
CA LEU A 480 -24.00 19.26 -6.19
C LEU A 480 -24.04 18.66 -7.60
N ALA A 481 -24.89 19.18 -8.49
CA ALA A 481 -24.92 18.77 -9.90
C ALA A 481 -23.63 19.17 -10.63
N ARG A 482 -23.07 20.35 -10.31
CA ARG A 482 -21.79 20.80 -10.86
C ARG A 482 -20.63 19.94 -10.35
N MET A 483 -20.64 19.51 -9.08
CA MET A 483 -19.68 18.54 -8.56
C MET A 483 -19.76 17.20 -9.31
N GLN A 484 -20.97 16.67 -9.50
CA GLN A 484 -21.17 15.44 -10.26
C GLN A 484 -20.60 15.57 -11.68
N ARG A 485 -20.95 16.64 -12.39
CA ARG A 485 -20.42 16.90 -13.74
C ARG A 485 -18.89 17.00 -13.76
N ALA A 486 -18.28 17.69 -12.80
CA ALA A 486 -16.82 17.79 -12.72
C ALA A 486 -16.16 16.41 -12.49
N GLY A 487 -16.81 15.52 -11.72
CA GLY A 487 -16.35 14.14 -11.55
C GLY A 487 -16.55 13.26 -12.79
N GLU A 488 -17.64 13.47 -13.53
CA GLU A 488 -17.92 12.77 -14.79
C GLU A 488 -16.96 13.19 -15.91
N ASP A 489 -16.71 14.50 -16.03
CA ASP A 489 -15.83 15.11 -17.03
C ASP A 489 -14.34 15.10 -16.63
N MET A 490 -13.98 14.59 -15.44
CA MET A 490 -12.60 14.60 -14.92
C MET A 490 -11.62 13.93 -15.90
N VAL A 491 -10.57 14.65 -16.27
CA VAL A 491 -9.52 14.12 -17.13
C VAL A 491 -8.62 13.16 -16.37
N LEU A 492 -8.44 11.96 -16.93
CA LEU A 492 -7.51 10.94 -16.47
C LEU A 492 -6.58 10.61 -17.64
N LEU A 493 -5.33 11.07 -17.54
CA LEU A 493 -4.39 11.01 -18.65
C LEU A 493 -3.95 9.58 -18.98
N PHE A 494 -3.88 9.28 -20.27
CA PHE A 494 -3.49 7.98 -20.79
C PHE A 494 -2.58 8.13 -22.01
N ASP A 495 -1.46 7.40 -22.03
CA ASP A 495 -0.56 7.34 -23.19
C ASP A 495 -0.94 6.13 -24.04
N HIS A 496 -1.68 6.34 -25.11
CA HIS A 496 -2.11 5.26 -26.01
C HIS A 496 -0.94 4.54 -26.70
N LYS A 497 0.20 5.22 -26.88
CA LYS A 497 1.39 4.64 -27.51
C LYS A 497 2.01 3.55 -26.64
N ARG A 498 2.23 3.82 -25.35
CA ARG A 498 2.76 2.83 -24.38
C ARG A 498 1.65 1.97 -23.77
N GLY A 499 0.41 2.44 -23.77
CA GLY A 499 -0.73 1.76 -23.16
C GLY A 499 -0.72 1.83 -21.63
N ILE A 500 -0.19 2.93 -21.08
CA ILE A 500 -0.07 3.22 -19.64
C ILE A 500 -0.85 4.48 -19.28
N ARG A 501 -1.26 4.59 -18.03
CA ARG A 501 -1.76 5.85 -17.45
C ARG A 501 -0.59 6.79 -17.25
N LYS A 502 -0.73 8.06 -17.63
CA LYS A 502 0.32 9.06 -17.40
C LYS A 502 0.22 9.54 -15.96
N GLN A 503 1.32 9.55 -15.21
CA GLN A 503 1.34 10.09 -13.84
C GLN A 503 0.91 11.55 -13.81
N ASP A 504 1.36 12.35 -14.78
CA ASP A 504 0.96 13.74 -14.99
C ASP A 504 1.10 14.14 -16.47
N ASP A 505 0.76 15.39 -16.78
CA ASP A 505 0.82 15.96 -18.12
C ASP A 505 2.21 15.90 -18.76
N SER A 506 3.26 16.10 -17.95
CA SER A 506 4.64 16.32 -18.40
C SER A 506 5.59 15.13 -18.21
N PHE A 507 5.29 14.19 -17.30
CA PHE A 507 6.24 13.17 -16.82
C PHE A 507 6.95 12.41 -17.95
N LEU A 508 6.18 11.91 -18.93
CA LEU A 508 6.71 11.08 -20.01
C LEU A 508 7.58 11.84 -21.03
N GLU A 509 7.62 13.17 -20.95
CA GLU A 509 8.44 14.03 -21.82
C GLU A 509 9.81 14.35 -21.21
N LYS A 510 9.99 14.05 -19.92
CA LYS A 510 11.24 14.29 -19.19
C LYS A 510 12.30 13.23 -19.55
N PRO A 511 13.59 13.56 -19.49
CA PRO A 511 14.66 12.57 -19.54
C PRO A 511 14.52 11.53 -18.42
N GLU A 512 14.95 10.30 -18.67
CA GLU A 512 15.03 9.26 -17.63
C GLU A 512 16.15 9.58 -16.65
N TRP A 513 15.94 9.25 -15.37
CA TRP A 513 17.00 9.34 -14.38
C TRP A 513 18.05 8.25 -14.62
N PRO A 514 19.36 8.54 -14.51
CA PRO A 514 20.41 7.57 -14.78
C PRO A 514 20.59 6.61 -13.59
N PHE A 515 19.65 5.69 -13.38
CA PHE A 515 19.66 4.74 -12.24
C PHE A 515 20.95 3.90 -12.20
N ASP A 516 21.40 3.38 -13.34
CA ASP A 516 22.61 2.53 -13.44
C ASP A 516 23.90 3.28 -13.08
N GLU A 517 23.92 4.61 -13.21
CA GLU A 517 25.07 5.46 -12.91
C GLU A 517 24.97 6.10 -11.52
N THR A 518 23.83 5.98 -10.83
CA THR A 518 23.59 6.61 -9.54
C THR A 518 24.08 5.70 -8.41
N PRO A 519 25.14 6.07 -7.66
CA PRO A 519 25.65 5.22 -6.60
C PRO A 519 24.70 5.16 -5.40
N ALA A 520 24.69 4.04 -4.68
CA ALA A 520 23.82 3.82 -3.51
C ALA A 520 23.93 4.93 -2.44
N SER A 521 25.09 5.59 -2.30
CA SER A 521 25.33 6.69 -1.37
C SER A 521 24.57 7.99 -1.70
N MET A 522 23.97 8.08 -2.89
CA MET A 522 23.15 9.23 -3.30
C MET A 522 21.69 9.09 -2.86
N TYR A 523 21.30 7.95 -2.30
CA TYR A 523 19.94 7.71 -1.81
C TYR A 523 19.87 7.93 -0.29
N PRO A 524 18.81 8.57 0.22
CA PRO A 524 17.68 9.14 -0.51
C PRO A 524 18.03 10.36 -1.37
N LEU A 525 17.52 10.43 -2.61
CA LEU A 525 17.96 11.44 -3.59
C LEU A 525 17.79 12.87 -3.06
N LEU A 526 16.69 13.17 -2.36
CA LEU A 526 16.42 14.52 -1.83
C LEU A 526 17.50 15.04 -0.86
N LEU A 527 18.25 14.15 -0.22
CA LEU A 527 19.31 14.53 0.72
C LEU A 527 20.65 14.81 0.04
N HIS A 528 20.80 14.41 -1.23
CA HIS A 528 22.08 14.43 -1.95
C HIS A 528 22.01 15.12 -3.33
N VAL A 529 20.80 15.33 -3.86
CA VAL A 529 20.54 15.92 -5.18
C VAL A 529 19.59 17.10 -5.02
N HIS A 530 19.91 18.20 -5.69
CA HIS A 530 19.05 19.37 -5.69
C HIS A 530 17.65 19.07 -6.28
N PRO A 531 16.54 19.49 -5.65
CA PRO A 531 15.18 19.18 -6.11
C PRO A 531 14.91 19.54 -7.58
N LEU A 532 15.40 20.69 -8.06
CA LEU A 532 15.25 21.06 -9.49
C LEU A 532 15.89 20.06 -10.47
N THR A 533 16.92 19.33 -10.06
CA THR A 533 17.48 18.26 -10.89
C THR A 533 16.52 17.07 -10.87
N ILE A 534 16.05 16.66 -9.69
CA ILE A 534 15.10 15.55 -9.54
C ILE A 534 13.82 15.80 -10.35
N TYR A 535 13.20 16.98 -10.19
CA TYR A 535 11.89 17.34 -10.78
C TYR A 535 11.88 17.34 -12.32
N ARG A 536 13.06 17.40 -12.94
CA ARG A 536 13.27 17.39 -14.39
C ARG A 536 13.44 16.00 -14.98
N HIS A 537 13.43 14.94 -14.17
CA HIS A 537 13.63 13.57 -14.63
C HIS A 537 12.42 12.69 -14.33
N GLN A 538 12.38 11.53 -15.00
CA GLN A 538 11.47 10.45 -14.68
C GLN A 538 12.03 9.62 -13.51
N VAL A 539 11.78 10.07 -12.29
CA VAL A 539 12.13 9.37 -11.06
C VAL A 539 11.08 9.64 -10.00
N LEU A 540 10.64 8.58 -9.33
CA LEU A 540 9.61 8.64 -8.31
C LEU A 540 10.23 8.37 -6.94
N LYS A 541 9.82 9.13 -5.93
CA LYS A 541 10.17 8.86 -4.54
C LYS A 541 9.46 7.61 -4.02
N GLN A 542 8.21 7.45 -4.41
CA GLN A 542 7.28 6.44 -3.91
C GLN A 542 6.11 6.20 -4.87
N ALA A 543 5.27 5.20 -4.57
CA ALA A 543 4.09 4.87 -5.36
C ALA A 543 3.10 6.06 -5.51
N ASP A 544 2.80 6.44 -6.75
CA ASP A 544 1.76 7.41 -7.14
C ASP A 544 0.67 6.73 -7.98
N THR A 545 0.92 6.55 -9.29
CA THR A 545 -0.02 5.85 -10.19
C THR A 545 -0.21 4.38 -9.78
N VAL A 546 0.85 3.75 -9.27
CA VAL A 546 0.81 2.38 -8.72
C VAL A 546 -0.11 2.29 -7.51
N LEU A 547 -0.02 3.25 -6.57
CA LEU A 547 -0.91 3.29 -5.41
C LEU A 547 -2.36 3.54 -5.85
N CYS A 548 -2.58 4.38 -6.85
CA CYS A 548 -3.92 4.59 -7.41
C CYS A 548 -4.55 3.28 -7.93
N ASN A 549 -3.76 2.42 -8.58
CA ASN A 549 -4.21 1.10 -9.04
C ASN A 549 -4.59 0.16 -7.89
N VAL A 550 -3.96 0.30 -6.71
CA VAL A 550 -4.30 -0.45 -5.50
C VAL A 550 -5.66 -0.03 -4.93
N LEU A 551 -5.94 1.27 -4.96
CA LEU A 551 -7.18 1.86 -4.43
C LEU A 551 -8.37 1.67 -5.39
N PHE A 552 -8.13 1.83 -6.69
CA PHE A 552 -9.13 1.75 -7.75
C PHE A 552 -8.69 0.75 -8.84
N PRO A 553 -8.78 -0.56 -8.57
CA PRO A 553 -8.34 -1.62 -9.49
C PRO A 553 -9.32 -1.83 -10.65
N GLU A 554 -9.88 -0.76 -11.22
CA GLU A 554 -10.79 -0.81 -12.34
C GLU A 554 -10.04 -0.84 -13.68
N GLY A 555 -10.71 -1.36 -14.71
CA GLY A 555 -10.16 -1.45 -16.06
C GLY A 555 -9.30 -2.70 -16.30
N PRO A 556 -8.70 -2.80 -17.50
CA PRO A 556 -7.96 -3.99 -17.91
C PRO A 556 -6.72 -4.24 -17.02
N VAL A 557 -6.57 -5.48 -16.55
CA VAL A 557 -5.36 -5.91 -15.81
C VAL A 557 -4.09 -5.62 -16.60
N SER A 558 -4.16 -5.73 -17.93
CA SER A 558 -3.07 -5.41 -18.87
C SER A 558 -2.50 -4.00 -18.71
N VAL A 559 -3.36 -3.01 -18.49
CA VAL A 559 -2.92 -1.63 -18.26
C VAL A 559 -2.21 -1.54 -16.91
N ARG A 560 -2.78 -2.15 -15.85
CA ARG A 560 -2.18 -2.13 -14.52
C ARG A 560 -0.82 -2.83 -14.46
N VAL A 561 -0.63 -3.91 -15.23
CA VAL A 561 0.67 -4.59 -15.37
C VAL A 561 1.70 -3.64 -15.99
N ARG A 562 1.36 -2.97 -17.09
CA ARG A 562 2.27 -2.02 -17.75
C ARG A 562 2.53 -0.78 -16.90
N ASP A 563 1.52 -0.26 -16.21
CA ASP A 563 1.71 0.82 -15.24
C ASP A 563 2.72 0.39 -14.17
N TYR A 564 2.51 -0.78 -13.56
CA TYR A 564 3.40 -1.29 -12.53
C TYR A 564 4.85 -1.43 -13.04
N GLU A 565 5.07 -2.08 -14.18
CA GLU A 565 6.40 -2.24 -14.77
C GLU A 565 7.10 -0.92 -15.06
N TYR A 566 6.35 0.03 -15.64
CA TYR A 566 6.89 1.32 -16.01
C TYR A 566 7.29 2.15 -14.79
N TYR A 567 6.43 2.21 -13.78
CA TYR A 567 6.65 3.07 -12.61
C TYR A 567 7.55 2.42 -11.55
N GLU A 568 7.47 1.10 -11.34
CA GLU A 568 8.34 0.38 -10.40
C GLU A 568 9.82 0.56 -10.79
N SER A 569 10.15 0.39 -12.08
CA SER A 569 11.52 0.57 -12.58
C SER A 569 12.06 2.01 -12.47
N ARG A 570 11.20 2.98 -12.13
CA ARG A 570 11.56 4.39 -11.95
C ARG A 570 11.40 4.85 -10.49
N THR A 571 11.06 3.96 -9.57
CA THR A 571 10.81 4.30 -8.17
C THR A 571 12.04 4.00 -7.31
N THR A 572 12.48 4.99 -6.52
CA THR A 572 13.66 4.85 -5.65
C THR A 572 13.36 4.14 -4.34
N HIS A 573 12.07 4.11 -3.95
CA HIS A 573 11.60 3.60 -2.65
C HIS A 573 12.21 4.34 -1.45
N ASP A 574 12.59 5.61 -1.64
CA ASP A 574 13.14 6.49 -0.58
C ASP A 574 12.16 6.76 0.58
N SER A 575 10.87 6.43 0.38
CA SER A 575 9.83 6.49 1.38
C SER A 575 9.46 5.11 1.91
N SER A 576 9.26 5.00 3.22
CA SER A 576 8.77 3.77 3.86
C SER A 576 7.34 3.38 3.42
N LEU A 577 6.62 4.28 2.72
CA LEU A 577 5.29 4.02 2.17
C LEU A 577 5.34 3.23 0.85
N SER A 578 6.52 3.09 0.23
CA SER A 578 6.66 2.62 -1.14
C SER A 578 6.59 1.10 -1.28
N ALA A 579 7.43 0.35 -0.55
CA ALA A 579 7.52 -1.11 -0.69
C ALA A 579 6.16 -1.79 -0.46
N CYS A 580 5.46 -1.47 0.63
CA CYS A 580 4.13 -2.05 0.90
C CYS A 580 3.08 -1.71 -0.19
N ALA A 581 3.12 -0.51 -0.78
CA ALA A 581 2.23 -0.15 -1.87
C ALA A 581 2.51 -0.97 -3.14
N HIS A 582 3.79 -1.16 -3.47
CA HIS A 582 4.21 -1.99 -4.61
C HIS A 582 3.93 -3.47 -4.38
N ALA A 583 4.11 -3.98 -3.15
CA ALA A 583 3.72 -5.34 -2.77
C ALA A 583 2.21 -5.58 -3.01
N MET A 584 1.36 -4.66 -2.53
CA MET A 584 -0.09 -4.72 -2.77
C MET A 584 -0.44 -4.65 -4.26
N ALA A 585 0.25 -3.82 -5.04
CA ALA A 585 -0.02 -3.68 -6.47
C ALA A 585 0.41 -4.93 -7.25
N ALA A 586 1.60 -5.45 -6.98
CA ALA A 586 2.15 -6.66 -7.58
C ALA A 586 1.25 -7.88 -7.32
N ALA A 587 0.79 -8.07 -6.09
CA ALA A 587 -0.14 -9.15 -5.74
C ALA A 587 -1.47 -9.05 -6.52
N GLN A 588 -2.00 -7.84 -6.76
CA GLN A 588 -3.25 -7.64 -7.49
C GLN A 588 -3.20 -7.96 -8.98
N ILE A 589 -2.00 -7.96 -9.56
CA ILE A 589 -1.77 -8.27 -10.98
C ILE A 589 -1.12 -9.64 -11.16
N GLY A 590 -0.87 -10.35 -10.06
CA GLY A 590 -0.25 -11.67 -10.05
C GLY A 590 1.27 -11.67 -10.27
N LYS A 591 1.96 -10.55 -10.04
CA LYS A 591 3.43 -10.50 -10.00
C LYS A 591 3.94 -10.99 -8.64
N TRP A 592 3.82 -12.29 -8.39
CA TRP A 592 4.02 -12.87 -7.08
C TRP A 592 5.44 -12.69 -6.54
N ASP A 593 6.48 -12.88 -7.37
CA ASP A 593 7.87 -12.74 -6.92
C ASP A 593 8.20 -11.32 -6.44
N GLU A 594 7.73 -10.29 -7.17
CA GLU A 594 7.88 -8.89 -6.74
C GLU A 594 7.01 -8.58 -5.51
N ALA A 595 5.81 -9.16 -5.42
CA ALA A 595 4.95 -9.01 -4.25
C ALA A 595 5.62 -9.58 -2.98
N GLU A 596 6.26 -10.74 -3.09
CA GLU A 596 7.01 -11.39 -2.01
C GLU A 596 8.23 -10.55 -1.61
N LYS A 597 9.03 -10.11 -2.59
CA LYS A 597 10.22 -9.28 -2.36
C LYS A 597 9.87 -8.01 -1.58
N HIS A 598 8.89 -7.25 -2.05
CA HIS A 598 8.48 -6.02 -1.38
C HIS A 598 7.78 -6.26 -0.04
N LEU A 599 7.06 -7.39 0.12
CA LEU A 599 6.51 -7.78 1.43
C LEU A 599 7.65 -8.02 2.44
N GLN A 600 8.71 -8.71 2.04
CA GLN A 600 9.87 -8.94 2.91
C GLN A 600 10.58 -7.63 3.27
N GLU A 601 10.80 -6.74 2.31
CA GLU A 601 11.35 -5.40 2.55
C GLU A 601 10.52 -4.63 3.59
N SER A 602 9.19 -4.65 3.42
CA SER A 602 8.23 -3.98 4.30
C SER A 602 8.20 -4.58 5.72
N LEU A 603 8.24 -5.92 5.85
CA LEU A 603 8.26 -6.63 7.14
C LEU A 603 9.50 -6.32 7.96
N LEU A 604 10.64 -6.16 7.29
CA LEU A 604 11.96 -6.04 7.93
C LEU A 604 12.39 -4.59 8.16
N LEU A 605 11.71 -3.59 7.57
CA LEU A 605 12.15 -2.20 7.54
C LEU A 605 12.61 -1.67 8.91
N ASP A 606 11.72 -1.68 9.91
CA ASP A 606 12.06 -1.18 11.24
C ASP A 606 12.90 -2.18 12.03
N ARG A 607 12.57 -3.48 11.93
CA ARG A 607 13.25 -4.55 12.70
C ARG A 607 14.73 -4.64 12.37
N HIS A 608 15.10 -4.38 11.11
CA HIS A 608 16.47 -4.38 10.62
C HIS A 608 17.01 -2.97 10.35
N ASN A 609 16.24 -1.92 10.65
CA ASN A 609 16.61 -0.52 10.45
C ASN A 609 17.16 -0.26 9.02
N THR A 610 16.50 -0.80 7.98
CA THR A 610 17.03 -0.78 6.60
C THR A 610 17.11 0.62 6.02
N HIS A 611 16.30 1.56 6.50
CA HIS A 611 16.34 2.98 6.15
C HIS A 611 17.30 3.81 7.04
N ASN A 612 18.00 3.17 7.98
CA ASN A 612 18.95 3.79 8.92
C ASN A 612 18.41 4.97 9.74
N ASN A 613 17.10 5.02 9.98
CA ASN A 613 16.42 6.14 10.63
C ASN A 613 15.32 5.70 11.62
N THR A 614 15.22 4.40 11.94
CA THR A 614 14.26 3.88 12.93
C THR A 614 14.54 4.44 14.33
N GLU A 615 15.74 4.97 14.59
CA GLU A 615 16.04 5.70 15.82
C GLU A 615 15.16 6.95 16.02
N HIS A 616 14.65 7.56 14.96
CA HIS A 616 13.73 8.69 15.03
C HIS A 616 12.28 8.27 15.32
N GLY A 617 12.01 6.96 15.38
CA GLY A 617 10.71 6.35 15.60
C GLY A 617 10.33 5.37 14.50
N LEU A 618 9.43 4.45 14.84
CA LEU A 618 8.89 3.43 13.94
C LEU A 618 8.08 4.05 12.80
N HIS A 619 7.99 3.37 11.66
CA HIS A 619 7.31 3.88 10.47
C HIS A 619 5.85 3.42 10.44
N MET A 620 4.93 4.16 11.09
CA MET A 620 3.53 3.73 11.27
C MET A 620 2.82 3.41 9.95
N ALA A 621 3.12 4.16 8.89
CA ALA A 621 2.55 3.91 7.56
C ALA A 621 3.02 2.59 6.96
N ASN A 622 4.30 2.24 7.15
CA ASN A 622 4.85 0.95 6.71
C ASN A 622 4.24 -0.21 7.51
N LEU A 623 4.09 -0.06 8.83
CA LEU A 623 3.42 -1.07 9.66
C LEU A 623 1.98 -1.32 9.18
N GLY A 624 1.22 -0.24 8.93
CA GLY A 624 -0.12 -0.33 8.36
C GLY A 624 -0.15 -0.96 6.96
N GLY A 625 0.73 -0.51 6.06
CA GLY A 625 0.85 -1.03 4.71
C GLY A 625 1.24 -2.51 4.64
N THR A 626 2.09 -2.98 5.56
CA THR A 626 2.47 -4.40 5.68
C THR A 626 1.25 -5.26 5.99
N LEU A 627 0.42 -4.84 6.94
CA LEU A 627 -0.83 -5.52 7.28
C LEU A 627 -1.82 -5.52 6.11
N LEU A 628 -1.94 -4.40 5.40
CA LEU A 628 -2.78 -4.31 4.20
C LEU A 628 -2.24 -5.14 3.03
N THR A 629 -0.94 -5.39 2.96
CA THR A 629 -0.35 -6.31 1.97
C THR A 629 -0.85 -7.73 2.18
N VAL A 630 -0.99 -8.17 3.42
CA VAL A 630 -1.58 -9.49 3.73
C VAL A 630 -3.06 -9.52 3.36
N THR A 631 -3.84 -8.53 3.77
CA THR A 631 -5.31 -8.61 3.66
C THR A 631 -5.82 -8.19 2.28
N ARG A 632 -5.29 -7.08 1.75
CA ARG A 632 -5.66 -6.54 0.44
C ARG A 632 -4.75 -7.07 -0.67
N GLY A 633 -3.45 -7.25 -0.45
CA GLY A 633 -2.56 -7.85 -1.45
C GLY A 633 -2.89 -9.33 -1.65
N PHE A 634 -2.35 -10.19 -0.80
CA PHE A 634 -2.49 -11.64 -0.92
C PHE A 634 -3.88 -12.16 -0.60
N GLY A 635 -4.61 -11.57 0.35
CA GLY A 635 -6.01 -11.92 0.63
C GLY A 635 -7.01 -11.42 -0.42
N GLY A 636 -6.60 -10.46 -1.26
CA GLY A 636 -7.46 -9.86 -2.27
C GLY A 636 -8.70 -9.16 -1.73
N LEU A 637 -8.74 -8.77 -0.44
CA LEU A 637 -9.91 -8.16 0.20
C LEU A 637 -10.24 -6.77 -0.37
N ARG A 638 -11.39 -6.61 -0.99
CA ARG A 638 -11.90 -5.32 -1.46
C ARG A 638 -13.31 -5.07 -0.94
N PHE A 639 -13.66 -3.80 -0.84
CA PHE A 639 -14.99 -3.35 -0.49
C PHE A 639 -15.51 -2.45 -1.60
N SER A 640 -16.78 -2.64 -1.93
CA SER A 640 -17.51 -1.87 -2.92
C SER A 640 -18.93 -1.63 -2.41
N GLU A 641 -19.72 -0.93 -3.20
CA GLU A 641 -21.14 -0.76 -2.89
C GLU A 641 -21.93 -2.06 -2.93
N GLU A 642 -21.49 -3.02 -3.75
CA GLU A 642 -22.11 -4.33 -3.94
C GLU A 642 -21.77 -5.33 -2.81
N GLY A 643 -20.87 -4.96 -1.89
CA GLY A 643 -20.36 -5.83 -0.82
C GLY A 643 -18.84 -5.97 -0.86
N PHE A 644 -18.33 -7.05 -0.28
CA PHE A 644 -16.90 -7.35 -0.28
C PHE A 644 -16.54 -8.44 -1.30
N SER A 645 -15.27 -8.44 -1.71
CA SER A 645 -14.70 -9.48 -2.56
C SER A 645 -13.37 -9.98 -2.00
N LEU A 646 -13.05 -11.23 -2.29
CA LEU A 646 -11.80 -11.90 -1.95
C LEU A 646 -11.16 -12.47 -3.21
N SER A 647 -9.84 -12.45 -3.26
CA SER A 647 -9.04 -13.17 -4.25
C SER A 647 -7.75 -13.69 -3.60
N PRO A 648 -7.86 -14.64 -2.66
CA PRO A 648 -6.71 -15.12 -1.90
C PRO A 648 -5.65 -15.78 -2.80
N ALA A 649 -4.38 -15.69 -2.42
CA ALA A 649 -3.27 -16.28 -3.16
C ALA A 649 -2.25 -16.90 -2.19
N ALA A 650 -1.50 -17.91 -2.64
CA ALA A 650 -0.40 -18.44 -1.86
C ALA A 650 0.69 -17.37 -1.64
N CYS A 651 1.33 -17.39 -0.48
CA CYS A 651 2.36 -16.43 -0.10
C CYS A 651 3.50 -17.15 0.63
N PRO A 652 4.59 -17.56 -0.07
CA PRO A 652 5.71 -18.26 0.54
C PRO A 652 6.30 -17.59 1.80
N THR A 653 6.37 -16.26 1.84
CA THR A 653 6.86 -15.51 3.01
C THR A 653 6.00 -15.73 4.25
N LEU A 654 4.69 -15.94 4.08
CA LEU A 654 3.75 -16.18 5.18
C LEU A 654 3.53 -17.68 5.46
N GLY A 655 3.68 -18.54 4.45
CA GLY A 655 3.15 -19.91 4.48
C GLY A 655 1.62 -19.89 4.47
N ALA A 656 0.98 -20.78 5.23
CA ALA A 656 -0.44 -20.63 5.55
C ALA A 656 -0.70 -19.34 6.32
N TYR A 657 -1.79 -18.64 6.04
CA TYR A 657 -2.11 -17.38 6.72
C TYR A 657 -3.60 -17.20 6.92
N ALA A 658 -3.97 -16.42 7.93
CA ALA A 658 -5.36 -16.12 8.24
C ALA A 658 -5.53 -14.67 8.69
N PHE A 659 -6.67 -14.08 8.34
CA PHE A 659 -7.05 -12.74 8.79
C PHE A 659 -8.56 -12.63 9.01
N SER A 660 -8.98 -11.73 9.91
CA SER A 660 -10.38 -11.34 10.08
C SER A 660 -10.66 -9.92 9.61
N PHE A 661 -11.92 -9.61 9.31
CA PHE A 661 -12.39 -8.26 9.08
C PHE A 661 -13.86 -8.09 9.50
N TRP A 662 -14.23 -6.86 9.86
CA TRP A 662 -15.61 -6.48 10.11
C TRP A 662 -16.31 -6.01 8.82
N TRP A 663 -17.53 -6.49 8.61
CA TRP A 663 -18.40 -6.07 7.51
C TRP A 663 -19.85 -6.04 8.00
N GLU A 664 -20.49 -4.88 7.93
CA GLU A 664 -21.87 -4.62 8.38
C GLU A 664 -22.15 -5.13 9.81
N GLY A 665 -21.19 -4.95 10.72
CA GLY A 665 -21.29 -5.40 12.11
C GLY A 665 -21.06 -6.90 12.32
N ARG A 666 -20.64 -7.64 11.28
CA ARG A 666 -20.34 -9.07 11.33
C ARG A 666 -18.84 -9.29 11.18
N LYS A 667 -18.28 -10.19 11.99
CA LYS A 667 -16.89 -10.64 11.87
C LYS A 667 -16.80 -11.75 10.82
N ILE A 668 -15.90 -11.58 9.86
CA ILE A 668 -15.59 -12.59 8.84
C ILE A 668 -14.12 -12.97 8.99
N GLU A 669 -13.85 -14.27 9.04
CA GLU A 669 -12.52 -14.86 9.16
C GLU A 669 -12.19 -15.61 7.88
N VAL A 670 -10.99 -15.38 7.36
CA VAL A 670 -10.47 -16.02 6.15
C VAL A 670 -9.17 -16.71 6.51
N ALA A 671 -9.07 -18.01 6.25
CA ALA A 671 -7.85 -18.79 6.38
C ALA A 671 -7.46 -19.36 5.02
N VAL A 672 -6.17 -19.29 4.69
CA VAL A 672 -5.59 -19.63 3.40
C VAL A 672 -4.45 -20.62 3.64
N GLU A 673 -4.65 -21.86 3.22
CA GLU A 673 -3.69 -22.97 3.22
C GLU A 673 -3.71 -23.60 1.80
N GLU A 674 -3.86 -24.92 1.69
CA GLU A 674 -4.22 -25.60 0.42
C GLU A 674 -5.66 -25.26 -0.05
N LYS A 675 -6.48 -24.78 0.88
CA LYS A 675 -7.88 -24.38 0.65
C LYS A 675 -8.13 -23.03 1.32
N ILE A 676 -9.17 -22.35 0.85
CA ILE A 676 -9.68 -21.13 1.46
C ILE A 676 -10.82 -21.53 2.38
N ARG A 677 -10.71 -21.25 3.67
CA ARG A 677 -11.81 -21.43 4.64
C ARG A 677 -12.31 -20.05 5.03
N ILE A 678 -13.61 -19.82 4.88
CA ILE A 678 -14.27 -18.58 5.28
C ILE A 678 -15.29 -18.90 6.36
N HIS A 679 -15.26 -18.14 7.44
CA HIS A 679 -16.14 -18.32 8.59
C HIS A 679 -16.70 -16.98 9.05
N SER A 680 -17.98 -16.98 9.43
CA SER A 680 -18.65 -15.91 10.15
C SER A 680 -19.41 -16.55 11.33
N PRO A 681 -19.28 -16.03 12.56
CA PRO A 681 -20.12 -16.47 13.68
C PRO A 681 -21.62 -16.23 13.43
N ASP A 682 -21.95 -15.23 12.61
CA ASP A 682 -23.30 -14.99 12.10
C ASP A 682 -23.59 -15.95 10.93
N ALA A 683 -24.63 -16.77 11.09
CA ALA A 683 -25.06 -17.78 10.11
C ALA A 683 -26.05 -17.24 9.06
N SER A 684 -26.41 -15.95 9.10
CA SER A 684 -27.20 -15.32 8.05
C SER A 684 -26.46 -15.31 6.71
N SER A 685 -27.22 -15.37 5.60
CA SER A 685 -26.62 -15.37 4.27
C SER A 685 -25.90 -14.05 4.01
N ILE A 686 -24.61 -14.15 3.68
CA ILE A 686 -23.75 -13.03 3.31
C ILE A 686 -23.32 -13.21 1.85
N PRO A 687 -23.82 -12.40 0.90
CA PRO A 687 -23.36 -12.43 -0.48
C PRO A 687 -21.97 -11.79 -0.58
N PHE A 688 -21.07 -12.43 -1.32
CA PHE A 688 -19.74 -11.89 -1.57
C PHE A 688 -19.19 -12.39 -2.90
N ARG A 689 -18.09 -11.79 -3.37
CA ARG A 689 -17.38 -12.30 -4.56
C ARG A 689 -16.11 -13.03 -4.19
N LEU A 690 -15.90 -14.22 -4.73
CA LEU A 690 -14.63 -14.95 -4.66
C LEU A 690 -14.08 -15.10 -6.08
N TYR A 691 -12.90 -14.54 -6.35
CA TYR A 691 -12.30 -14.51 -7.69
C TYR A 691 -13.24 -13.97 -8.78
N GLY A 692 -14.04 -12.96 -8.44
CA GLY A 692 -15.02 -12.32 -9.33
C GLY A 692 -16.37 -13.03 -9.44
N GLU A 693 -16.50 -14.25 -8.93
CA GLU A 693 -17.75 -15.01 -8.95
C GLU A 693 -18.56 -14.79 -7.67
N TRP A 694 -19.88 -14.62 -7.82
CA TRP A 694 -20.79 -14.50 -6.68
C TRP A 694 -20.87 -15.80 -5.90
N GLN A 695 -20.78 -15.68 -4.58
CA GLN A 695 -20.87 -16.75 -3.60
C GLN A 695 -21.81 -16.31 -2.47
N GLU A 696 -22.32 -17.28 -1.72
CA GLU A 696 -23.04 -17.03 -0.46
C GLU A 696 -22.32 -17.73 0.70
N LEU A 697 -22.10 -16.99 1.78
CA LEU A 697 -21.57 -17.52 3.03
C LEU A 697 -22.73 -17.76 4.02
N HIS A 698 -22.88 -19.01 4.45
CA HIS A 698 -23.84 -19.45 5.48
C HIS A 698 -23.08 -19.95 6.71
N GLY A 699 -22.51 -19.01 7.46
CA GLY A 699 -21.65 -19.31 8.62
C GLY A 699 -20.27 -19.86 8.26
N LYS A 700 -20.15 -20.96 7.49
CA LYS A 700 -18.86 -21.54 7.07
C LYS A 700 -18.88 -21.97 5.62
N ALA A 701 -17.78 -21.72 4.91
CA ALA A 701 -17.58 -22.17 3.54
C ALA A 701 -16.11 -22.56 3.29
N VAL A 702 -15.90 -23.53 2.40
CA VAL A 702 -14.56 -23.97 1.99
C VAL A 702 -14.49 -23.96 0.48
N PHE A 703 -13.47 -23.31 -0.06
CA PHE A 703 -13.23 -23.20 -1.48
C PHE A 703 -11.84 -23.73 -1.80
N PRO A 704 -11.60 -24.25 -3.02
CA PRO A 704 -10.25 -24.50 -3.47
C PRO A 704 -9.46 -23.19 -3.46
N LEU A 705 -8.24 -23.21 -2.94
CA LEU A 705 -7.30 -22.15 -3.28
C LEU A 705 -7.06 -22.29 -4.78
N ARG A 706 -7.48 -21.28 -5.57
CA ARG A 706 -7.01 -21.21 -6.94
C ARG A 706 -5.54 -20.92 -6.78
N ASN A 707 -4.70 -21.95 -6.98
CA ASN A 707 -3.27 -21.72 -7.04
C ASN A 707 -3.08 -20.52 -7.99
N ALA A 708 -2.13 -19.66 -7.64
CA ALA A 708 -1.50 -18.73 -8.55
C ALA A 708 -0.96 -19.40 -9.84
N ARG A 709 -1.20 -20.70 -10.04
CA ARG A 709 -1.09 -21.41 -11.31
C ARG A 709 -2.46 -21.98 -11.67
N THR A 710 -3.36 -21.13 -12.15
CA THR A 710 -4.57 -21.58 -12.87
C THR A 710 -4.41 -21.29 -14.35
N LYS A 711 -4.45 -22.29 -15.21
CA LYS A 711 -3.27 -22.82 -15.88
C LYS A 711 -3.46 -22.70 -17.40
N ALA A 712 -3.85 -21.53 -17.89
CA ALA A 712 -4.33 -21.43 -19.27
C ALA A 712 -3.20 -21.53 -20.30
N VAL A 713 -3.48 -22.14 -21.45
CA VAL A 713 -2.54 -22.15 -22.59
C VAL A 713 -3.17 -21.43 -23.77
N LEU A 714 -2.50 -20.39 -24.24
CA LEU A 714 -2.94 -19.51 -25.31
C LEU A 714 -2.12 -19.83 -26.56
N PHE A 715 -2.77 -20.37 -27.57
CA PHE A 715 -2.10 -20.83 -28.79
C PHE A 715 -2.30 -19.81 -29.90
N ASP A 716 -1.25 -19.46 -30.62
CA ASP A 716 -1.46 -19.04 -32.00
C ASP A 716 -1.90 -20.22 -32.87
N MET A 717 -2.44 -19.91 -34.04
CA MET A 717 -2.92 -20.92 -34.97
C MET A 717 -1.88 -21.26 -36.04
N ASP A 718 -1.38 -20.23 -36.71
CA ASP A 718 -0.57 -20.36 -37.91
C ASP A 718 0.84 -20.77 -37.47
N GLY A 719 1.35 -21.89 -38.00
CA GLY A 719 2.68 -22.40 -37.64
C GLY A 719 2.80 -23.05 -36.25
N VAL A 720 1.78 -22.93 -35.40
CA VAL A 720 1.69 -23.62 -34.10
C VAL A 720 0.77 -24.85 -34.16
N LEU A 721 -0.45 -24.71 -34.66
CA LEU A 721 -1.46 -25.79 -34.72
C LEU A 721 -1.58 -26.41 -36.11
N THR A 722 -1.30 -25.63 -37.15
CA THR A 722 -1.40 -26.07 -38.55
C THR A 722 -0.44 -25.24 -39.43
N ASP A 723 -0.01 -25.79 -40.56
CA ASP A 723 0.82 -25.08 -41.52
C ASP A 723 -0.03 -24.35 -42.57
N THR A 724 -0.16 -23.03 -42.45
CA THR A 724 -0.87 -22.20 -43.43
C THR A 724 0.06 -21.50 -44.42
N ALA A 725 1.39 -21.60 -44.24
CA ALA A 725 2.36 -20.93 -45.11
C ALA A 725 2.27 -21.37 -46.60
N PRO A 726 2.09 -22.66 -46.94
CA PRO A 726 1.90 -23.10 -48.31
C PRO A 726 0.68 -22.45 -48.99
N LEU A 727 -0.43 -22.29 -48.25
CA LEU A 727 -1.64 -21.67 -48.78
C LEU A 727 -1.48 -20.17 -48.97
N HIS A 728 -0.80 -19.50 -48.04
CA HIS A 728 -0.45 -18.09 -48.17
C HIS A 728 0.41 -17.85 -49.42
N TYR A 729 1.43 -18.67 -49.63
CA TYR A 729 2.26 -18.62 -50.84
C TYR A 729 1.44 -18.91 -52.11
N ALA A 730 0.58 -19.93 -52.10
CA ALA A 730 -0.27 -20.25 -53.25
C ALA A 730 -1.21 -19.08 -53.62
N ALA A 731 -1.75 -18.37 -52.63
CA ALA A 731 -2.58 -17.18 -52.87
C ALA A 731 -1.76 -15.99 -53.38
N TRP A 732 -0.54 -15.78 -52.88
CA TRP A 732 0.38 -14.76 -53.42
C TRP A 732 0.84 -15.08 -54.84
N LYS A 733 1.12 -16.35 -55.13
CA LYS A 733 1.46 -16.83 -56.47
C LYS A 733 0.30 -16.60 -57.44
N GLN A 734 -0.92 -16.92 -57.02
CA GLN A 734 -2.11 -16.67 -57.84
C GLN A 734 -2.31 -15.18 -58.10
N LEU A 735 -2.18 -14.32 -57.09
CA LEU A 735 -2.21 -12.86 -57.27
C LEU A 735 -1.11 -12.39 -58.25
N ALA A 736 0.10 -12.91 -58.11
CA ALA A 736 1.21 -12.56 -58.98
C ALA A 736 0.94 -12.95 -60.45
N GLU A 737 0.35 -14.11 -60.69
CA GLU A 737 0.09 -14.64 -62.03
C GLU A 737 -1.16 -14.00 -62.67
N GLU A 738 -2.27 -13.91 -61.94
CA GLU A 738 -3.55 -13.45 -62.46
C GLU A 738 -3.67 -11.93 -62.51
N GLU A 739 -3.27 -11.22 -61.45
CA GLU A 739 -3.45 -9.77 -61.34
C GLU A 739 -2.19 -8.98 -61.72
N LEU A 740 -1.01 -9.53 -61.39
CA LEU A 740 0.26 -8.86 -61.64
C LEU A 740 0.99 -9.41 -62.87
N HIS A 741 0.51 -10.48 -63.51
CA HIS A 741 1.07 -11.05 -64.73
C HIS A 741 2.58 -11.34 -64.68
N PHE A 742 3.07 -11.90 -63.58
CA PHE A 742 4.41 -12.48 -63.47
C PHE A 742 4.43 -13.74 -62.62
N HIS A 743 5.44 -14.59 -62.81
CA HIS A 743 5.57 -15.83 -62.05
C HIS A 743 6.35 -15.60 -60.76
N LEU A 744 5.75 -15.93 -59.62
CA LEU A 744 6.41 -15.93 -58.33
C LEU A 744 7.07 -17.31 -58.08
N PRO A 745 8.40 -17.39 -57.88
CA PRO A 745 9.11 -18.65 -57.75
C PRO A 745 8.98 -19.26 -56.35
N ALA A 746 9.08 -20.59 -56.26
CA ALA A 746 8.86 -21.36 -55.03
C ALA A 746 9.75 -20.92 -53.84
N GLU A 747 10.95 -20.42 -54.11
CA GLU A 747 11.87 -19.88 -53.10
C GLU A 747 11.30 -18.67 -52.33
N TYR A 748 10.29 -17.98 -52.86
CA TYR A 748 9.61 -16.89 -52.15
C TYR A 748 8.66 -17.37 -51.06
N GLN A 749 8.32 -18.67 -50.99
CA GLN A 749 7.48 -19.20 -49.92
C GLN A 749 8.07 -18.90 -48.53
N GLN A 750 9.37 -19.13 -48.33
CA GLN A 750 10.04 -18.83 -47.06
C GLN A 750 10.13 -17.32 -46.80
N LYS A 751 10.35 -16.50 -47.83
CA LYS A 751 10.43 -15.03 -47.69
C LYS A 751 9.08 -14.39 -47.33
N LEU A 752 7.98 -15.03 -47.69
CA LEU A 752 6.62 -14.54 -47.46
C LEU A 752 5.96 -15.17 -46.22
N ALA A 753 6.56 -16.21 -45.64
CA ALA A 753 6.12 -16.81 -44.39
C ALA A 753 6.41 -15.88 -43.20
N GLY A 754 5.48 -15.78 -42.24
CA GLY A 754 5.67 -15.02 -41.00
C GLY A 754 5.74 -13.49 -41.11
N VAL A 755 5.64 -12.90 -42.31
CA VAL A 755 5.67 -11.44 -42.52
C VAL A 755 4.27 -10.83 -42.69
N SER A 756 4.12 -9.56 -42.29
CA SER A 756 2.83 -8.85 -42.38
C SER A 756 2.34 -8.76 -43.84
N ARG A 757 1.02 -8.74 -44.05
CA ARG A 757 0.41 -8.65 -45.39
C ARG A 757 0.96 -7.49 -46.24
N ARG A 758 1.25 -6.35 -45.62
CA ARG A 758 1.83 -5.18 -46.29
C ARG A 758 3.26 -5.44 -46.74
N LYS A 759 4.12 -5.97 -45.87
CA LYS A 759 5.50 -6.34 -46.22
C LYS A 759 5.54 -7.45 -47.27
N ALA A 760 4.66 -8.44 -47.16
CA ALA A 760 4.53 -9.52 -48.13
C ALA A 760 4.14 -8.98 -49.51
N LEU A 761 3.14 -8.10 -49.60
CA LEU A 761 2.78 -7.45 -50.87
C LEU A 761 3.96 -6.66 -51.44
N GLN A 762 4.66 -5.90 -50.60
CA GLN A 762 5.80 -5.09 -51.04
C GLN A 762 6.93 -5.97 -51.60
N ALA A 763 7.26 -7.09 -50.93
CA ALA A 763 8.25 -8.06 -51.41
C ALA A 763 7.83 -8.72 -52.74
N VAL A 764 6.54 -9.01 -52.92
CA VAL A 764 5.97 -9.52 -54.19
C VAL A 764 6.09 -8.47 -55.29
N LEU A 765 5.77 -7.21 -55.00
CA LEU A 765 5.85 -6.11 -55.96
C LEU A 765 7.29 -5.78 -56.36
N GLU A 766 8.22 -5.76 -55.41
CA GLU A 766 9.66 -5.54 -55.65
C GLU A 766 10.25 -6.65 -56.53
N TYR A 767 9.89 -7.91 -56.27
CA TYR A 767 10.29 -9.02 -57.13
C TYR A 767 9.79 -8.83 -58.58
N GLY A 768 8.54 -8.40 -58.72
CA GLY A 768 7.94 -8.08 -60.01
C GLY A 768 8.44 -6.79 -60.66
N LYS A 769 9.32 -6.01 -59.99
CA LYS A 769 9.75 -4.65 -60.38
C LYS A 769 8.56 -3.68 -60.58
N ARG A 770 7.61 -3.71 -59.67
CA ARG A 770 6.35 -2.94 -59.71
C ARG A 770 6.06 -2.15 -58.43
N GLU A 771 7.05 -2.00 -57.56
CA GLU A 771 6.97 -1.32 -56.27
C GLU A 771 6.42 0.11 -56.35
N ASN A 772 6.70 0.83 -57.45
CA ASN A 772 6.25 2.20 -57.68
C ASN A 772 5.01 2.32 -58.58
N ARG A 773 4.39 1.19 -58.96
CA ARG A 773 3.30 1.17 -59.95
C ARG A 773 1.91 1.33 -59.34
N PHE A 774 1.75 1.08 -58.06
CA PHE A 774 0.45 1.02 -57.39
C PHE A 774 0.37 2.03 -56.24
N THR A 775 -0.71 2.80 -56.24
CA THR A 775 -1.11 3.70 -55.15
C THR A 775 -1.48 2.92 -53.88
N GLU A 776 -1.58 3.59 -52.72
CA GLU A 776 -1.99 2.91 -51.47
C GLU A 776 -3.38 2.25 -51.58
N GLU A 777 -4.35 2.90 -52.24
CA GLU A 777 -5.69 2.33 -52.45
C GLU A 777 -5.65 1.05 -53.31
N GLU A 778 -4.82 1.04 -54.35
CA GLU A 778 -4.64 -0.14 -55.20
C GLU A 778 -3.92 -1.28 -54.48
N GLN A 779 -2.94 -0.96 -53.63
CA GLN A 779 -2.28 -1.95 -52.78
C GLN A 779 -3.27 -2.59 -51.79
N ILE A 780 -4.17 -1.79 -51.19
CA ILE A 780 -5.25 -2.31 -50.35
C ILE A 780 -6.13 -3.28 -51.15
N ARG A 781 -6.55 -2.90 -52.37
CA ARG A 781 -7.34 -3.77 -53.24
C ARG A 781 -6.64 -5.09 -53.56
N LEU A 782 -5.34 -5.06 -53.90
CA LEU A 782 -4.55 -6.27 -54.16
C LEU A 782 -4.46 -7.18 -52.93
N THR A 783 -4.32 -6.62 -51.72
CA THR A 783 -4.36 -7.42 -50.50
C THR A 783 -5.74 -8.03 -50.22
N THR A 784 -6.82 -7.37 -50.64
CA THR A 784 -8.19 -7.91 -50.56
C THR A 784 -8.37 -9.09 -51.50
N ILE A 785 -7.97 -8.96 -52.77
CA ILE A 785 -8.03 -10.04 -53.77
C ILE A 785 -7.22 -11.25 -53.30
N LYS A 786 -5.99 -11.03 -52.78
CA LYS A 786 -5.19 -12.12 -52.20
C LYS A 786 -5.92 -12.83 -51.06
N ASN A 787 -6.68 -12.09 -50.25
CA ASN A 787 -7.44 -12.68 -49.15
C ASN A 787 -8.59 -13.55 -49.66
N GLU A 788 -9.26 -13.16 -50.74
CA GLU A 788 -10.30 -13.97 -51.40
C GLU A 788 -9.70 -15.29 -51.91
N TYR A 789 -8.58 -15.25 -52.63
CA TYR A 789 -7.87 -16.46 -53.06
C TYR A 789 -7.45 -17.35 -51.88
N TYR A 790 -7.03 -16.74 -50.76
CA TYR A 790 -6.69 -17.49 -49.56
C TYR A 790 -7.93 -18.16 -48.94
N GLN A 791 -9.06 -17.45 -48.85
CA GLN A 791 -10.32 -17.99 -48.33
C GLN A 791 -10.85 -19.16 -49.17
N GLU A 792 -10.72 -19.10 -50.49
CA GLU A 792 -11.07 -20.23 -51.36
C GLU A 792 -10.21 -21.46 -51.05
N LYS A 793 -8.90 -21.27 -50.85
CA LYS A 793 -7.97 -22.36 -50.56
C LYS A 793 -8.16 -22.94 -49.16
N ILE A 794 -8.53 -22.15 -48.15
CA ILE A 794 -8.86 -22.69 -46.80
C ILE A 794 -10.03 -23.71 -46.86
N ARG A 795 -10.91 -23.64 -47.88
CA ARG A 795 -12.04 -24.58 -47.97
C ARG A 795 -11.61 -26.04 -48.11
N SER A 796 -10.40 -26.31 -48.60
CA SER A 796 -9.83 -27.66 -48.74
C SER A 796 -9.21 -28.21 -47.46
N PHE A 797 -9.10 -27.42 -46.38
CA PHE A 797 -8.58 -27.91 -45.11
C PHE A 797 -9.50 -28.97 -44.50
N THR A 798 -8.88 -29.95 -43.88
CA THR A 798 -9.46 -31.10 -43.20
C THR A 798 -8.82 -31.26 -41.81
N PRO A 799 -9.40 -32.08 -40.92
CA PRO A 799 -8.78 -32.37 -39.63
C PRO A 799 -7.36 -32.95 -39.69
N ASP A 800 -6.95 -33.55 -40.83
CA ASP A 800 -5.61 -34.14 -41.03
C ASP A 800 -4.52 -33.07 -41.26
N ASP A 801 -4.91 -31.81 -41.52
CA ASP A 801 -3.99 -30.68 -41.70
C ASP A 801 -3.51 -30.08 -40.36
N LEU A 802 -3.92 -30.66 -39.22
CA LEU A 802 -3.34 -30.35 -37.90
C LEU A 802 -1.93 -30.92 -37.80
N PHE A 803 -1.02 -30.17 -37.16
CA PHE A 803 0.29 -30.72 -36.86
C PHE A 803 0.19 -31.97 -35.98
N PRO A 804 1.04 -32.99 -36.21
CA PRO A 804 1.07 -34.18 -35.38
C PRO A 804 1.21 -33.82 -33.90
N GLY A 805 0.30 -34.34 -33.07
CA GLY A 805 0.27 -34.11 -31.62
C GLY A 805 -0.54 -32.89 -31.16
N ALA A 806 -0.95 -31.96 -32.04
CA ALA A 806 -1.70 -30.76 -31.66
C ALA A 806 -3.06 -31.10 -31.03
N ARG A 807 -3.87 -31.94 -31.70
CA ARG A 807 -5.18 -32.41 -31.19
C ARG A 807 -5.03 -33.09 -29.83
N LYS A 808 -4.09 -34.03 -29.73
CA LYS A 808 -3.83 -34.78 -28.52
C LYS A 808 -3.43 -33.86 -27.36
N LEU A 809 -2.56 -32.88 -27.61
CA LEU A 809 -2.17 -31.91 -26.60
C LEU A 809 -3.37 -31.09 -26.09
N LEU A 810 -4.21 -30.57 -27.00
CA LEU A 810 -5.41 -29.81 -26.63
C LEU A 810 -6.40 -30.65 -25.82
N GLU A 811 -6.61 -31.91 -26.21
CA GLU A 811 -7.45 -32.86 -25.47
C GLU A 811 -6.87 -33.16 -24.07
N GLU A 812 -5.58 -33.44 -23.96
CA GLU A 812 -4.87 -33.68 -22.69
C GLU A 812 -4.94 -32.46 -21.74
N LEU A 813 -4.79 -31.24 -22.28
CA LEU A 813 -4.95 -30.01 -21.50
C LEU A 813 -6.38 -29.89 -20.95
N ARG A 814 -7.38 -30.14 -21.79
CA ARG A 814 -8.79 -30.05 -21.40
C ARG A 814 -9.17 -31.09 -20.34
N GLU A 815 -8.69 -32.32 -20.48
CA GLU A 815 -8.86 -33.39 -19.47
C GLU A 815 -8.26 -33.00 -18.12
N LYS A 816 -7.17 -32.22 -18.11
CA LYS A 816 -6.54 -31.67 -16.90
C LYS A 816 -7.22 -30.41 -16.36
N GLY A 817 -8.31 -29.94 -16.97
CA GLY A 817 -9.01 -28.72 -16.58
C GLY A 817 -8.24 -27.43 -16.90
N VAL A 818 -7.27 -27.49 -17.81
CA VAL A 818 -6.54 -26.33 -18.32
C VAL A 818 -7.40 -25.62 -19.36
N LYS A 819 -7.67 -24.33 -19.12
CA LYS A 819 -8.35 -23.49 -20.11
C LYS A 819 -7.46 -23.29 -21.33
N THR A 820 -8.02 -23.29 -22.53
CA THR A 820 -7.28 -22.97 -23.75
C THR A 820 -7.94 -21.84 -24.51
N ALA A 821 -7.13 -20.97 -25.11
CA ALA A 821 -7.61 -19.96 -26.04
C ALA A 821 -6.78 -19.92 -27.30
N LEU A 822 -7.42 -19.51 -28.39
CA LEU A 822 -6.76 -19.23 -29.64
C LEU A 822 -6.50 -17.72 -29.75
N VAL A 823 -5.27 -17.34 -30.11
CA VAL A 823 -4.82 -15.96 -30.30
C VAL A 823 -4.44 -15.82 -31.76
N SER A 824 -5.32 -15.27 -32.61
CA SER A 824 -5.02 -15.13 -34.04
C SER A 824 -5.05 -13.68 -34.51
N ALA A 825 -4.10 -13.33 -35.39
CA ALA A 825 -4.09 -12.07 -36.11
C ALA A 825 -4.96 -12.07 -37.39
N SER A 826 -5.60 -13.21 -37.71
CA SER A 826 -6.33 -13.43 -38.96
C SER A 826 -7.84 -13.41 -38.75
N ARG A 827 -8.57 -12.65 -39.58
CA ARG A 827 -10.04 -12.69 -39.64
C ARG A 827 -10.58 -14.04 -40.14
N ASN A 828 -9.73 -14.87 -40.74
CA ASN A 828 -10.10 -16.20 -41.24
C ASN A 828 -9.96 -17.30 -40.17
N ALA A 829 -9.59 -16.94 -38.94
CA ALA A 829 -9.28 -17.92 -37.90
C ALA A 829 -10.48 -18.82 -37.57
N GLN A 830 -11.68 -18.24 -37.52
CA GLN A 830 -12.90 -19.00 -37.22
C GLN A 830 -13.18 -20.09 -38.26
N THR A 831 -13.00 -19.79 -39.54
CA THR A 831 -13.18 -20.75 -40.63
C THR A 831 -12.17 -21.91 -40.55
N LEU A 832 -10.91 -21.62 -40.19
CA LEU A 832 -9.90 -22.65 -39.98
C LEU A 832 -10.26 -23.56 -38.79
N VAL A 833 -10.66 -22.98 -37.66
CA VAL A 833 -11.08 -23.72 -36.46
C VAL A 833 -12.25 -24.66 -36.74
N GLU A 834 -13.22 -24.22 -37.55
CA GLU A 834 -14.36 -25.02 -37.99
C GLU A 834 -13.92 -26.18 -38.90
N LYS A 835 -13.05 -25.92 -39.88
CA LYS A 835 -12.55 -26.92 -40.84
C LYS A 835 -11.68 -27.98 -40.18
N LEU A 836 -10.82 -27.57 -39.26
CA LEU A 836 -9.97 -28.46 -38.46
C LEU A 836 -10.76 -29.22 -37.37
N GLN A 837 -12.02 -28.84 -37.12
CA GLN A 837 -12.89 -29.39 -36.09
C GLN A 837 -12.25 -29.36 -34.69
N ILE A 838 -11.71 -28.21 -34.31
CA ILE A 838 -11.06 -27.99 -33.00
C ILE A 838 -11.74 -26.92 -32.15
N GLY A 839 -12.80 -26.27 -32.64
CA GLY A 839 -13.44 -25.16 -31.92
C GLY A 839 -13.97 -25.53 -30.53
N HIS A 840 -14.45 -26.77 -30.38
CA HIS A 840 -14.91 -27.29 -29.09
C HIS A 840 -13.79 -27.58 -28.08
N LEU A 841 -12.53 -27.50 -28.51
CA LEU A 841 -11.35 -27.68 -27.65
C LEU A 841 -10.87 -26.37 -27.03
N PHE A 842 -11.37 -25.21 -27.51
CA PHE A 842 -11.04 -23.88 -27.00
C PHE A 842 -12.17 -23.30 -26.16
N ASP A 843 -11.82 -22.69 -25.02
CA ASP A 843 -12.75 -21.95 -24.17
C ASP A 843 -12.97 -20.52 -24.68
N ALA A 844 -12.00 -19.97 -25.43
CA ALA A 844 -12.10 -18.65 -26.05
C ALA A 844 -11.29 -18.54 -27.36
N VAL A 845 -11.71 -17.61 -28.23
CA VAL A 845 -10.98 -17.22 -29.44
C VAL A 845 -10.85 -15.70 -29.44
N ALA A 846 -9.62 -15.20 -29.30
CA ALA A 846 -9.35 -13.76 -29.35
C ALA A 846 -9.33 -13.27 -30.79
N HIS A 847 -10.28 -12.39 -31.11
CA HIS A 847 -10.43 -11.81 -32.44
C HIS A 847 -9.56 -10.57 -32.64
N PRO A 848 -8.91 -10.39 -33.80
CA PRO A 848 -8.00 -9.27 -34.05
C PRO A 848 -8.69 -7.91 -34.01
N ASP A 849 -9.98 -7.84 -34.31
CA ASP A 849 -10.76 -6.58 -34.30
C ASP A 849 -11.02 -6.04 -32.88
N HIS A 850 -10.83 -6.87 -31.85
CA HIS A 850 -11.06 -6.51 -30.43
C HIS A 850 -9.78 -6.56 -29.59
N ALA A 851 -8.68 -7.06 -30.17
CA ALA A 851 -7.42 -7.30 -29.49
C ALA A 851 -6.54 -6.06 -29.31
N GLY A 852 -6.88 -4.89 -29.86
CA GLY A 852 -6.06 -3.68 -29.75
C GLY A 852 -4.88 -3.69 -30.73
N ARG A 853 -3.65 -3.42 -30.24
CA ARG A 853 -2.45 -3.38 -31.11
C ARG A 853 -2.01 -4.80 -31.50
N PRO A 854 -1.60 -5.05 -32.76
CA PRO A 854 -1.13 -6.37 -33.19
C PRO A 854 0.23 -6.73 -32.56
N LYS A 855 0.57 -8.03 -32.58
CA LYS A 855 1.90 -8.56 -32.21
C LYS A 855 3.01 -7.71 -32.89
N PRO A 856 4.07 -7.26 -32.19
CA PRO A 856 4.55 -7.74 -30.89
C PRO A 856 3.96 -7.07 -29.65
N ALA A 857 2.95 -6.20 -29.79
CA ALA A 857 2.28 -5.63 -28.62
C ALA A 857 1.52 -6.74 -27.86
N PRO A 858 1.47 -6.69 -26.51
CA PRO A 858 0.94 -7.80 -25.70
C PRO A 858 -0.59 -7.94 -25.74
N ASP A 859 -1.27 -6.95 -26.34
CA ASP A 859 -2.71 -6.78 -26.33
C ASP A 859 -3.50 -8.05 -26.78
N PRO A 860 -3.10 -8.82 -27.82
CA PRO A 860 -3.84 -10.02 -28.25
C PRO A 860 -3.85 -11.15 -27.23
N PHE A 861 -2.70 -11.43 -26.60
CA PHE A 861 -2.60 -12.45 -25.56
C PHE A 861 -3.32 -11.99 -24.29
N LEU A 862 -3.16 -10.73 -23.89
CA LEU A 862 -3.88 -10.17 -22.75
C LEU A 862 -5.40 -10.20 -22.94
N HIS A 863 -5.88 -9.95 -24.17
CA HIS A 863 -7.30 -10.06 -24.51
C HIS A 863 -7.79 -11.50 -24.38
N ALA A 864 -7.04 -12.48 -24.88
CA ALA A 864 -7.37 -13.90 -24.71
C ALA A 864 -7.41 -14.31 -23.23
N ALA A 865 -6.43 -13.90 -22.42
CA ALA A 865 -6.43 -14.17 -21.00
C ALA A 865 -7.64 -13.55 -20.29
N ALA A 866 -8.02 -12.32 -20.68
CA ALA A 866 -9.21 -11.66 -20.17
C ALA A 866 -10.51 -12.40 -20.54
N LEU A 867 -10.65 -12.90 -21.78
CA LEU A 867 -11.81 -13.72 -22.20
C LEU A 867 -11.91 -15.01 -21.38
N LEU A 868 -10.77 -15.61 -21.04
CA LEU A 868 -10.73 -16.78 -20.17
C LEU A 868 -10.99 -16.46 -18.69
N GLY A 869 -10.98 -15.20 -18.29
CA GLY A 869 -11.01 -14.79 -16.89
C GLY A 869 -9.77 -15.25 -16.11
N VAL A 870 -8.60 -15.30 -16.78
CA VAL A 870 -7.34 -15.77 -16.22
C VAL A 870 -6.32 -14.63 -16.21
N LEU A 871 -5.51 -14.54 -15.15
CA LEU A 871 -4.42 -13.57 -15.08
C LEU A 871 -3.29 -13.97 -16.04
N PRO A 872 -2.66 -13.02 -16.75
CA PRO A 872 -1.61 -13.33 -17.71
C PRO A 872 -0.44 -14.14 -17.15
N VAL A 873 0.00 -13.86 -15.92
CA VAL A 873 1.05 -14.63 -15.24
C VAL A 873 0.73 -16.12 -15.06
N ASN A 874 -0.56 -16.48 -15.15
CA ASN A 874 -1.03 -17.86 -15.06
C ASN A 874 -1.29 -18.47 -16.45
N CYS A 875 -0.79 -17.84 -17.50
CA CYS A 875 -0.90 -18.27 -18.89
C CYS A 875 0.47 -18.69 -19.45
N VAL A 876 0.47 -19.74 -20.29
CA VAL A 876 1.54 -19.99 -21.26
C VAL A 876 1.06 -19.53 -22.63
N GLY A 877 1.80 -18.66 -23.29
CA GLY A 877 1.62 -18.38 -24.71
C GLY A 877 2.46 -19.32 -25.56
N VAL A 878 1.89 -19.88 -26.62
CA VAL A 878 2.58 -20.78 -27.56
C VAL A 878 2.60 -20.14 -28.95
N GLU A 879 3.80 -20.00 -29.51
CA GLU A 879 4.03 -19.24 -30.75
C GLU A 879 5.21 -19.78 -31.58
N ASP A 880 5.18 -19.58 -32.90
CA ASP A 880 6.24 -19.95 -33.86
C ASP A 880 7.03 -18.77 -34.48
N ALA A 881 6.71 -17.52 -34.10
CA ALA A 881 7.34 -16.30 -34.59
C ALA A 881 7.88 -15.40 -33.46
N GLU A 882 9.05 -14.78 -33.69
CA GLU A 882 9.71 -13.88 -32.74
C GLU A 882 8.78 -12.75 -32.25
N ALA A 883 8.00 -12.15 -33.15
CA ALA A 883 7.07 -11.07 -32.81
C ALA A 883 5.97 -11.53 -31.83
N GLY A 884 5.47 -12.76 -31.97
CA GLY A 884 4.49 -13.29 -31.02
C GLY A 884 5.14 -13.70 -29.69
N ILE A 885 6.37 -14.22 -29.69
CA ILE A 885 7.13 -14.47 -28.45
C ILE A 885 7.35 -13.17 -27.66
N GLN A 886 7.74 -12.09 -28.33
CA GLN A 886 7.84 -10.76 -27.72
C GLN A 886 6.49 -10.31 -27.14
N SER A 887 5.39 -10.58 -27.85
CA SER A 887 4.04 -10.28 -27.39
C SER A 887 3.65 -11.04 -26.13
N ILE A 888 4.01 -12.32 -26.02
CA ILE A 888 3.73 -13.16 -24.84
C ILE A 888 4.53 -12.65 -23.64
N ARG A 889 5.82 -12.39 -23.84
CA ARG A 889 6.70 -11.88 -22.79
C ARG A 889 6.25 -10.51 -22.27
N ALA A 890 5.90 -9.59 -23.17
CA ALA A 890 5.35 -8.29 -22.80
C ALA A 890 3.96 -8.36 -22.14
N ALA A 891 3.24 -9.48 -22.28
CA ALA A 891 1.99 -9.73 -21.58
C ALA A 891 2.20 -10.25 -20.14
N GLY A 892 3.45 -10.51 -19.74
CA GLY A 892 3.77 -11.11 -18.45
C GLY A 892 3.36 -12.58 -18.36
N MET A 893 3.29 -13.27 -19.52
CA MET A 893 2.98 -14.70 -19.63
C MET A 893 4.26 -15.51 -19.83
N TRP A 894 4.20 -16.82 -19.58
CA TRP A 894 5.28 -17.74 -19.92
C TRP A 894 5.29 -18.01 -21.43
N GLU A 895 6.43 -17.86 -22.11
CA GLU A 895 6.55 -18.14 -23.54
C GLU A 895 7.04 -19.56 -23.84
N LEU A 896 6.37 -20.24 -24.77
CA LEU A 896 6.79 -21.50 -25.36
C LEU A 896 6.90 -21.36 -26.89
N GLY A 897 8.09 -21.56 -27.42
CA GLY A 897 8.37 -21.42 -28.86
C GLY A 897 8.21 -22.74 -29.61
N ILE A 898 7.58 -22.72 -30.80
CA ILE A 898 7.61 -23.85 -31.75
C ILE A 898 8.58 -23.49 -32.87
N GLY A 899 9.77 -24.09 -32.88
CA GLY A 899 10.83 -23.81 -33.85
C GLY A 899 12.21 -23.74 -33.21
N ASP A 900 13.14 -23.06 -33.89
CA ASP A 900 14.53 -22.93 -33.46
C ASP A 900 14.74 -21.73 -32.51
N LYS A 901 15.52 -21.98 -31.46
CA LYS A 901 15.81 -21.01 -30.38
C LYS A 901 16.51 -19.75 -30.89
N GLU A 902 17.44 -19.86 -31.84
CA GLU A 902 18.20 -18.72 -32.37
C GLU A 902 17.26 -17.75 -33.11
N THR A 903 16.20 -18.27 -33.72
CA THR A 903 15.22 -17.47 -34.47
C THR A 903 14.16 -16.86 -33.57
N LEU A 904 13.72 -17.58 -32.52
CA LEU A 904 12.61 -17.14 -31.66
C LEU A 904 13.04 -16.31 -30.45
N GLY A 905 14.32 -16.32 -30.07
CA GLY A 905 14.82 -15.56 -28.92
C GLY A 905 14.24 -16.02 -27.57
N THR A 906 13.71 -17.24 -27.49
CA THR A 906 13.21 -17.87 -26.26
C THR A 906 14.00 -19.11 -25.89
N LEU A 907 14.25 -19.28 -24.59
CA LEU A 907 14.93 -20.46 -24.05
C LEU A 907 14.06 -21.73 -24.13
N HIS A 908 12.75 -21.58 -24.26
CA HIS A 908 11.76 -22.67 -24.19
C HIS A 908 11.23 -23.06 -25.58
N ALA A 909 12.13 -23.19 -26.55
CA ALA A 909 11.78 -23.58 -27.91
C ALA A 909 11.78 -25.12 -28.05
N VAL A 910 10.74 -25.67 -28.68
CA VAL A 910 10.66 -27.08 -29.08
C VAL A 910 10.53 -27.19 -30.60
N PRO A 911 11.12 -28.21 -31.24
CA PRO A 911 11.12 -28.30 -32.70
C PRO A 911 9.72 -28.51 -33.30
N HIS A 912 8.80 -29.12 -32.56
CA HIS A 912 7.42 -29.37 -33.00
C HIS A 912 6.44 -29.39 -31.81
N ILE A 913 5.17 -29.03 -32.05
CA ILE A 913 4.12 -28.96 -31.03
C ILE A 913 3.92 -30.27 -30.25
N ARG A 914 4.16 -31.45 -30.85
CA ARG A 914 4.12 -32.74 -30.13
C ARG A 914 5.08 -32.86 -28.94
N TYR A 915 6.12 -32.02 -28.90
CA TYR A 915 7.12 -32.00 -27.84
C TYR A 915 6.85 -30.92 -26.78
N ALA A 916 5.77 -30.15 -26.90
CA ALA A 916 5.38 -29.15 -25.91
C ALA A 916 4.88 -29.77 -24.60
N ALA A 917 4.33 -30.99 -24.65
CA ALA A 917 3.64 -31.61 -23.52
C ALA A 917 4.51 -31.75 -22.23
N PRO A 918 5.78 -32.18 -22.28
CA PRO A 918 6.62 -32.24 -21.08
C PRO A 918 6.86 -30.88 -20.42
N LEU A 919 7.16 -29.84 -21.22
CA LEU A 919 7.39 -28.49 -20.71
C LEU A 919 6.11 -27.89 -20.12
N LEU A 920 4.99 -28.07 -20.81
CA LEU A 920 3.69 -27.68 -20.29
C LEU A 920 3.37 -28.45 -19.00
N ASN A 921 3.61 -29.75 -18.93
CA ASN A 921 3.41 -30.52 -17.70
C ASN A 921 4.28 -30.03 -16.55
N ASP A 922 5.57 -29.75 -16.79
CA ASP A 922 6.45 -29.19 -15.76
C ASP A 922 5.95 -27.83 -15.26
N TRP A 923 5.50 -26.96 -16.17
CA TRP A 923 4.89 -25.68 -15.82
C TRP A 923 3.59 -25.86 -15.01
N LEU A 924 2.71 -26.77 -15.45
CA LEU A 924 1.45 -27.13 -14.80
C LEU A 924 1.70 -27.70 -13.39
N GLU A 925 2.78 -28.46 -13.20
CA GLU A 925 3.16 -29.10 -11.94
C GLU A 925 3.87 -28.17 -10.97
N GLY A 926 4.09 -26.90 -11.34
CA GLY A 926 4.70 -25.97 -10.42
C GLY A 926 6.22 -25.87 -10.57
N LYS A 927 6.84 -26.61 -11.48
CA LYS A 927 8.29 -26.63 -11.64
C LYS A 927 8.73 -25.36 -12.35
N THR A 928 9.83 -24.78 -11.87
CA THR A 928 10.56 -23.78 -12.63
C THR A 928 11.26 -24.48 -13.78
N TRP A 929 11.09 -23.96 -15.01
CA TRP A 929 11.91 -24.39 -16.14
C TRP A 929 13.36 -23.97 -15.83
N GLN A 930 14.17 -24.91 -15.34
CA GLN A 930 15.58 -24.68 -15.09
C GLN A 930 16.36 -24.66 -16.40
N MET A 931 17.37 -23.78 -16.44
CA MET A 931 18.35 -23.61 -17.53
C MET A 931 19.00 -24.91 -17.99
#